data_AF-A0A4R5A7J8-F1
#
_entry.id   AF-A0A4R5A7J8-F1
#
_cell.length_a   1.000
_cell.length_b   1.000
_cell.length_c   1.000
_cell.angle_alpha   90.00
_cell.angle_beta   90.00
_cell.angle_gamma   90.00
#
_symmetry.space_group_name_H-M   'P 1'
#
loop_
_entity.id
_entity.type
_entity.pdbx_description
1 polymer ?
#
loop_
_entity_poly.entity_id
_entity_poly.type
_entity_poly.pdbx_seq_one_letter_code
_entity_poly.pdbx_strand_id
1 'polypeptide(L)'
;MTIRRGVPFLAAGLAAAAVFLPSTPSSSVATDDVSTTAATSTRLVPNAGFEETQPGPARWTVDAPGGSAQVTDQQPIRTGTRAVRTVDTSATAGVSVRSQRLAVAPGETLTVAAYAQRINTGAAAGSLYLEFWGADGARLDPGDPAGTVHNGVVATPVADVSGWQRVEVSGVAPVHAVAATVLLYSSQAETGTTAWDDVSATTLPPPERIQPPNGNFEENRGNPITSHWSLGSGATIVTGGQRTGRQALRTVDTSTGAGVSAYSRRVPVTPGWTVSASVWANADSGGAGWLYLEFRDATGAAPNTAEWRPHVQLPDVSGWQRLSVQGVAPAGAQTVDVLVYSSYADVGTTVWDDVEVRTSADAAYSPSIGGGSVLFVGDERIESYSGMTRAVVPGTPDGDPALAGFGPGVVFQTTAGFPNPRPPATVLPTGGGYEMWITTGQGTVHATSTDGRVWPVNGRQLTTLTTSAGPSYDQKSGPAAVVLNPRWGQAGEPKYYGLHPMRGPVSRRAGYPTASSPDRRGMDYYALSSDDGVNWVMVDEEVPAIPGHDTVSVSYDAATGRFVATSKAWSFTKNDAGTSTYLRAARTVLVSTSSDFRTWTKPVQVHAADLRDYDAVAAANPGTGGAIVTSYGRPVKSADLYLMPAFRYGEQYLAVPSVFEITYAGTDVWPDVGRAHLGLASSTNLYDWSRPNRQKLVTPGALATWDWGFQLAATQLLTVGDEVWLYYGAFKGKHSCPESASEPEKGCQNGVDDQGNAQTGRVTWQKDRFVAFRAAAGGGTVTTRTLAPQPGGDQLRVDAATGSGILRIEVLDADGNPVPGYTAADATPIQGDVTGRLVSWGSTTTLPSGTIRLRFVLSAGDLYSYSIS
;
A
#
# COMPACT_ATOMS: atom_id res chain seq x y z
N MET A 1 -63.92 -58.14 39.86
CA MET A 1 -64.28 -57.26 38.73
C MET A 1 -62.99 -56.57 38.29
N THR A 2 -62.25 -57.18 37.36
CA THR A 2 -62.28 -56.90 35.90
C THR A 2 -61.45 -55.64 35.59
N ILE A 3 -60.14 -55.82 35.34
CA ILE A 3 -59.45 -55.80 34.01
C ILE A 3 -58.94 -54.38 33.73
N ARG A 4 -57.63 -54.08 33.77
CA ARG A 4 -56.40 -54.62 33.11
C ARG A 4 -56.01 -53.67 31.96
N ARG A 5 -54.82 -53.05 32.08
CA ARG A 5 -53.54 -53.37 31.39
C ARG A 5 -53.53 -52.87 29.93
N GLY A 6 -52.50 -52.20 29.42
CA GLY A 6 -51.20 -51.82 29.96
C GLY A 6 -50.10 -51.92 28.90
N VAL A 7 -49.01 -51.19 29.18
CA VAL A 7 -47.58 -51.52 28.94
C VAL A 7 -47.04 -51.44 27.47
N PRO A 8 -45.70 -51.36 27.24
CA PRO A 8 -44.93 -50.18 26.77
C PRO A 8 -43.77 -50.58 25.78
N PHE A 9 -42.55 -49.99 25.91
CA PHE A 9 -41.20 -50.28 25.31
C PHE A 9 -40.79 -49.32 24.15
N LEU A 10 -39.62 -48.64 24.08
CA LEU A 10 -38.24 -48.80 24.57
C LEU A 10 -37.44 -49.92 23.87
N ALA A 11 -36.52 -49.56 22.95
CA ALA A 11 -35.36 -50.39 22.60
C ALA A 11 -34.24 -49.55 21.94
N ALA A 12 -33.08 -49.57 22.59
CA ALA A 12 -31.78 -49.30 21.99
C ALA A 12 -31.24 -50.58 21.32
N GLY A 13 -30.36 -50.45 20.33
CA GLY A 13 -29.49 -51.51 19.81
C GLY A 13 -28.41 -50.89 18.90
N LEU A 14 -27.14 -50.87 19.30
CA LEU A 14 -26.11 -51.93 19.19
C LEU A 14 -25.45 -52.02 17.80
N ALA A 15 -24.11 -51.98 17.85
CA ALA A 15 -23.14 -51.85 16.79
C ALA A 15 -23.01 -53.06 15.85
N ALA A 16 -22.49 -52.85 14.63
CA ALA A 16 -21.56 -53.76 13.94
C ALA A 16 -20.88 -53.09 12.73
N ALA A 17 -19.71 -53.61 12.39
CA ALA A 17 -18.64 -53.00 11.62
C ALA A 17 -18.67 -53.29 10.09
N ALA A 18 -17.90 -52.44 9.38
CA ALA A 18 -17.06 -52.69 8.19
C ALA A 18 -17.69 -53.30 6.91
N VAL A 19 -17.44 -52.67 5.75
CA VAL A 19 -16.48 -53.14 4.71
C VAL A 19 -16.43 -52.14 3.54
N PHE A 20 -15.25 -52.11 2.91
CA PHE A 20 -14.63 -51.25 1.91
C PHE A 20 -15.28 -51.14 0.50
N LEU A 21 -15.18 -49.90 -0.05
CA LEU A 21 -14.79 -49.44 -1.43
C LEU A 21 -15.58 -49.90 -2.69
N PRO A 22 -15.37 -49.28 -3.89
CA PRO A 22 -15.30 -47.84 -4.28
C PRO A 22 -16.08 -47.53 -5.60
N SER A 23 -15.92 -46.30 -6.13
CA SER A 23 -16.10 -45.82 -7.53
C SER A 23 -17.33 -44.94 -7.91
N THR A 24 -17.08 -43.61 -7.91
CA THR A 24 -17.31 -42.53 -8.93
C THR A 24 -18.25 -42.75 -10.14
N PRO A 25 -18.71 -41.69 -10.88
CA PRO A 25 -18.93 -40.26 -10.57
C PRO A 25 -20.25 -39.64 -11.15
N SER A 26 -20.47 -38.36 -10.82
CA SER A 26 -21.03 -37.26 -11.65
C SER A 26 -22.43 -36.66 -11.35
N SER A 27 -22.40 -35.31 -11.31
CA SER A 27 -23.46 -34.28 -11.40
C SER A 27 -24.25 -33.86 -10.15
N SER A 28 -23.95 -32.67 -9.62
CA SER A 28 -24.87 -31.52 -9.67
C SER A 28 -24.20 -30.26 -9.10
N VAL A 29 -24.67 -29.12 -9.60
CA VAL A 29 -24.17 -27.75 -9.43
C VAL A 29 -24.39 -27.25 -8.01
N ALA A 30 -23.35 -26.66 -7.40
CA ALA A 30 -23.47 -25.71 -6.30
C ALA A 30 -22.46 -24.58 -6.53
N THR A 31 -22.98 -23.37 -6.69
CA THR A 31 -22.24 -22.11 -6.72
C THR A 31 -21.96 -21.71 -5.28
N ASP A 32 -20.71 -21.87 -4.83
CA ASP A 32 -20.29 -21.42 -3.49
C ASP A 32 -19.92 -19.92 -3.50
N ASP A 33 -20.43 -19.25 -2.46
CA ASP A 33 -20.29 -17.85 -2.07
C ASP A 33 -18.83 -17.35 -2.05
N VAL A 34 -18.60 -16.16 -2.63
CA VAL A 34 -17.35 -15.39 -2.43
C VAL A 34 -17.63 -14.22 -1.49
N SER A 35 -17.33 -14.44 -0.21
CA SER A 35 -17.24 -13.44 0.84
C SER A 35 -16.14 -12.40 0.52
N THR A 36 -16.52 -11.16 0.16
CA THR A 36 -15.59 -10.03 0.05
C THR A 36 -15.45 -9.30 1.40
N THR A 37 -14.72 -9.90 2.33
CA THR A 37 -14.13 -9.19 3.47
C THR A 37 -12.95 -8.34 2.96
N ALA A 38 -12.69 -7.16 3.54
CA ALA A 38 -11.31 -6.69 3.62
C ALA A 38 -10.62 -7.76 4.46
N ALA A 39 -10.00 -8.73 3.80
CA ALA A 39 -9.58 -9.96 4.47
C ALA A 39 -8.56 -9.57 5.54
N THR A 40 -8.92 -9.83 6.81
CA THR A 40 -7.92 -10.10 7.84
C THR A 40 -7.08 -11.24 7.28
N SER A 41 -5.93 -10.89 6.72
CA SER A 41 -5.04 -11.89 6.18
C SER A 41 -4.22 -12.45 7.32
N THR A 42 -4.01 -13.77 7.30
CA THR A 42 -3.12 -14.41 8.26
C THR A 42 -1.71 -13.90 8.00
N ARG A 43 -1.17 -13.15 8.96
CA ARG A 43 0.24 -12.80 8.98
C ARG A 43 0.98 -14.03 9.52
N LEU A 44 1.89 -14.54 8.70
CA LEU A 44 2.69 -15.70 9.08
C LEU A 44 3.57 -15.36 10.30
N VAL A 45 3.34 -16.06 11.42
CA VAL A 45 4.25 -16.09 12.56
C VAL A 45 5.10 -17.37 12.46
N PRO A 46 6.41 -17.26 12.22
CA PRO A 46 7.26 -18.44 11.99
C PRO A 46 7.35 -19.34 13.22
N ASN A 47 7.35 -20.66 12.99
CA ASN A 47 7.35 -21.67 14.05
C ASN A 47 6.29 -21.40 15.15
N ALA A 48 5.10 -20.97 14.72
CA ALA A 48 3.98 -20.61 15.58
C ALA A 48 3.53 -21.71 16.56
N GLY A 49 3.63 -22.99 16.15
CA GLY A 49 3.31 -24.16 16.98
C GLY A 49 4.53 -24.85 17.58
N PHE A 50 5.72 -24.26 17.49
CA PHE A 50 6.95 -24.79 18.11
C PHE A 50 7.39 -26.21 17.68
N GLU A 51 7.02 -26.62 16.47
CA GLU A 51 7.30 -27.95 15.90
C GLU A 51 8.60 -28.06 15.09
N GLU A 52 9.44 -27.04 15.04
CA GLU A 52 10.74 -27.15 14.37
C GLU A 52 11.78 -27.87 15.26
N THR A 53 12.55 -28.80 14.69
CA THR A 53 13.56 -29.60 15.42
C THR A 53 14.90 -28.86 15.52
N GLN A 54 15.04 -27.98 16.51
CA GLN A 54 16.32 -27.39 16.94
C GLN A 54 16.38 -27.25 18.49
N PRO A 55 17.58 -27.11 19.08
CA PRO A 55 17.71 -26.84 20.52
C PRO A 55 17.18 -25.43 20.86
N GLY A 56 15.92 -25.35 21.30
CA GLY A 56 15.21 -24.09 21.64
C GLY A 56 14.05 -23.78 20.68
N PRO A 57 13.25 -22.73 20.94
CA PRO A 57 12.17 -22.35 20.04
C PRO A 57 12.74 -21.74 18.76
N ALA A 58 12.97 -22.57 17.74
CA ALA A 58 13.50 -22.14 16.45
C ALA A 58 12.69 -20.95 15.91
N ARG A 59 13.34 -19.96 15.27
CA ARG A 59 12.72 -18.68 14.82
C ARG A 59 12.27 -17.74 15.93
N TRP A 60 12.35 -18.13 17.19
CA TRP A 60 12.10 -17.25 18.32
C TRP A 60 13.42 -16.99 19.04
N THR A 61 13.55 -15.83 19.67
CA THR A 61 14.69 -15.53 20.52
C THR A 61 14.26 -15.73 21.95
N VAL A 62 15.16 -16.27 22.76
CA VAL A 62 14.96 -16.43 24.20
C VAL A 62 15.93 -15.52 24.92
N ASP A 63 15.41 -14.64 25.77
CA ASP A 63 16.19 -13.95 26.81
C ASP A 63 15.53 -14.25 28.16
N ALA A 64 16.16 -15.13 28.94
CA ALA A 64 15.59 -15.74 30.13
C ALA A 64 16.44 -15.56 31.41
N PRO A 65 16.89 -14.34 31.76
CA PRO A 65 17.69 -14.12 32.97
C PRO A 65 16.94 -14.46 34.27
N GLY A 66 15.59 -14.51 34.23
CA GLY A 66 14.75 -14.94 35.34
C GLY A 66 14.55 -16.45 35.48
N GLY A 67 14.99 -17.27 34.53
CA GLY A 67 14.75 -18.71 34.55
C GLY A 67 15.12 -19.43 33.26
N SER A 68 14.14 -20.01 32.56
CA SER A 68 14.37 -20.72 31.30
C SER A 68 13.17 -20.70 30.36
N ALA A 69 13.42 -20.78 29.06
CA ALA A 69 12.39 -21.09 28.07
C ALA A 69 12.86 -22.18 27.10
N GLN A 70 12.08 -23.24 26.95
CA GLN A 70 12.45 -24.41 26.15
C GLN A 70 11.24 -25.01 25.45
N VAL A 71 11.46 -25.54 24.25
CA VAL A 71 10.48 -26.39 23.57
C VAL A 71 10.53 -27.79 24.17
N THR A 72 9.37 -28.38 24.46
CA THR A 72 9.26 -29.67 25.14
C THR A 72 8.18 -30.54 24.53
N ASP A 73 8.38 -31.86 24.61
CA ASP A 73 7.42 -32.91 24.27
C ASP A 73 6.55 -33.33 25.49
N GLN A 74 6.73 -32.66 26.63
CA GLN A 74 5.99 -32.95 27.86
C GLN A 74 4.63 -32.23 27.86
N GLN A 75 3.58 -32.94 28.30
CA GLN A 75 2.23 -32.38 28.44
C GLN A 75 2.16 -31.27 29.51
N PRO A 76 1.51 -30.12 29.23
CA PRO A 76 0.53 -29.92 28.15
C PRO A 76 1.14 -29.48 26.81
N ILE A 77 0.59 -30.03 25.72
CA ILE A 77 0.80 -29.64 24.31
C ILE A 77 -0.60 -29.45 23.70
N ARG A 78 -0.84 -28.37 22.94
CA ARG A 78 -2.18 -28.10 22.41
C ARG A 78 -2.39 -28.81 21.08
N THR A 79 -1.48 -28.60 20.14
CA THR A 79 -1.48 -29.29 18.85
C THR A 79 -0.09 -29.79 18.51
N GLY A 80 0.00 -30.77 17.60
CA GLY A 80 1.29 -31.38 17.26
C GLY A 80 1.88 -32.24 18.39
N THR A 81 3.19 -32.12 18.59
CA THR A 81 4.00 -32.95 19.50
C THR A 81 4.82 -32.14 20.49
N ARG A 82 4.86 -30.82 20.35
CA ARG A 82 5.69 -29.92 21.15
C ARG A 82 5.00 -28.59 21.44
N ALA A 83 5.39 -27.97 22.53
CA ALA A 83 5.01 -26.61 22.89
C ALA A 83 6.21 -25.90 23.54
N VAL A 84 6.23 -24.56 23.57
CA VAL A 84 7.26 -23.83 24.33
C VAL A 84 6.80 -23.65 25.78
N ARG A 85 7.70 -23.87 26.73
CA ARG A 85 7.48 -23.57 28.15
C ARG A 85 8.39 -22.47 28.61
N THR A 86 7.82 -21.47 29.26
CA THR A 86 8.53 -20.44 30.01
C THR A 86 8.44 -20.78 31.50
N VAL A 87 9.58 -20.90 32.17
CA VAL A 87 9.70 -21.13 33.62
C VAL A 87 10.45 -19.95 34.20
N ASP A 88 9.76 -19.10 34.95
CA ASP A 88 10.35 -17.97 35.65
C ASP A 88 10.43 -18.24 37.15
N THR A 89 11.62 -18.14 37.72
CA THR A 89 11.89 -18.35 39.14
C THR A 89 12.44 -17.10 39.83
N SER A 90 12.52 -15.97 39.13
CA SER A 90 13.13 -14.73 39.62
C SER A 90 12.10 -13.67 39.97
N ALA A 91 12.31 -12.99 41.09
CA ALA A 91 11.52 -11.83 41.47
C ALA A 91 12.01 -10.51 40.83
N THR A 92 13.19 -10.52 40.19
CA THR A 92 13.88 -9.29 39.73
C THR A 92 14.31 -9.32 38.26
N ALA A 93 14.13 -10.46 37.58
CA ALA A 93 14.41 -10.65 36.17
C ALA A 93 13.23 -11.39 35.53
N GLY A 94 13.07 -11.28 34.22
CA GLY A 94 11.97 -11.91 33.49
C GLY A 94 12.43 -13.04 32.56
N VAL A 95 11.47 -13.71 31.93
CA VAL A 95 11.69 -14.71 30.89
C VAL A 95 10.92 -14.33 29.64
N SER A 96 11.64 -14.07 28.54
CA SER A 96 11.09 -13.68 27.25
C SER A 96 11.33 -14.71 26.15
N VAL A 97 10.33 -14.90 25.32
CA VAL A 97 10.37 -15.63 24.04
C VAL A 97 9.73 -14.76 22.98
N ARG A 98 10.53 -14.07 22.15
CA ARG A 98 10.02 -13.17 21.10
C ARG A 98 10.16 -13.78 19.72
N SER A 99 9.14 -13.54 18.91
CA SER A 99 9.12 -13.90 17.50
C SER A 99 10.11 -13.09 16.67
N GLN A 100 10.27 -13.50 15.42
CA GLN A 100 10.82 -12.67 14.35
C GLN A 100 9.96 -11.41 14.15
N ARG A 101 10.53 -10.29 13.66
CA ARG A 101 9.71 -9.12 13.35
C ARG A 101 8.99 -9.34 12.03
N LEU A 102 7.73 -8.95 12.10
CA LEU A 102 6.76 -8.89 11.05
C LEU A 102 6.86 -7.50 10.43
N ALA A 103 7.04 -7.37 9.12
CA ALA A 103 7.01 -6.06 8.46
C ALA A 103 5.66 -5.38 8.73
N VAL A 104 5.63 -4.10 9.07
CA VAL A 104 4.38 -3.33 9.17
C VAL A 104 4.48 -1.99 8.45
N ALA A 105 3.36 -1.51 7.91
CA ALA A 105 3.23 -0.14 7.41
C ALA A 105 2.65 0.77 8.51
N PRO A 106 3.03 2.07 8.56
CA PRO A 106 2.33 3.05 9.38
C PRO A 106 0.81 3.00 9.20
N GLY A 107 0.06 2.97 10.30
CA GLY A 107 -1.40 2.88 10.30
C GLY A 107 -1.97 1.47 10.11
N GLU A 108 -1.15 0.45 9.87
CA GLU A 108 -1.55 -0.96 9.83
C GLU A 108 -1.98 -1.44 11.23
N THR A 109 -3.10 -2.14 11.35
CA THR A 109 -3.51 -2.81 12.61
C THR A 109 -3.04 -4.25 12.59
N LEU A 110 -2.31 -4.66 13.63
CA LEU A 110 -1.87 -6.04 13.81
C LEU A 110 -2.51 -6.63 15.07
N THR A 111 -3.14 -7.80 14.94
CA THR A 111 -3.65 -8.60 16.06
C THR A 111 -2.85 -9.88 16.15
N VAL A 112 -2.38 -10.23 17.33
CA VAL A 112 -1.59 -11.45 17.58
C VAL A 112 -2.21 -12.23 18.72
N ALA A 113 -2.27 -13.54 18.58
CA ALA A 113 -2.82 -14.44 19.58
C ALA A 113 -1.94 -15.65 19.79
N ALA A 114 -1.94 -16.20 21.00
CA ALA A 114 -1.27 -17.45 21.35
C ALA A 114 -2.16 -18.26 22.28
N TYR A 115 -2.08 -19.58 22.21
CA TYR A 115 -2.64 -20.41 23.27
C TYR A 115 -1.64 -20.50 24.42
N ALA A 116 -2.11 -20.33 25.64
CA ALA A 116 -1.32 -20.39 26.86
C ALA A 116 -1.98 -21.31 27.88
N GLN A 117 -1.18 -22.03 28.67
CA GLN A 117 -1.65 -22.78 29.82
C GLN A 117 -0.69 -22.58 30.99
N ARG A 118 -1.20 -22.06 32.11
CA ARG A 118 -0.45 -22.01 33.37
C ARG A 118 -0.34 -23.42 33.95
N ILE A 119 0.88 -23.83 34.29
CA ILE A 119 1.17 -25.16 34.86
C ILE A 119 1.16 -25.12 36.39
N ASN A 120 1.62 -24.02 37.00
CA ASN A 120 1.58 -23.80 38.45
C ASN A 120 0.76 -22.54 38.78
N THR A 121 -0.11 -22.60 39.79
CA THR A 121 -1.13 -21.58 40.13
C THR A 121 -0.72 -20.58 41.22
N GLY A 122 0.57 -20.21 41.31
CA GLY A 122 1.05 -19.21 42.28
C GLY A 122 1.88 -18.12 41.61
N ALA A 123 1.48 -16.86 41.81
CA ALA A 123 1.95 -15.61 41.15
C ALA A 123 1.67 -15.53 39.63
N ALA A 124 1.41 -14.31 39.12
CA ALA A 124 1.11 -14.07 37.71
C ALA A 124 2.12 -14.78 36.80
N ALA A 125 1.65 -15.49 35.77
CA ALA A 125 2.52 -16.35 34.96
C ALA A 125 2.31 -16.03 33.48
N GLY A 126 3.03 -15.01 33.02
CA GLY A 126 3.18 -14.68 31.61
C GLY A 126 2.11 -13.73 31.06
N SER A 127 2.53 -12.97 30.07
CA SER A 127 1.72 -12.04 29.28
C SER A 127 2.13 -12.13 27.81
N LEU A 128 1.16 -11.95 26.91
CA LEU A 128 1.39 -11.83 25.47
C LEU A 128 1.54 -10.35 25.11
N TYR A 129 2.64 -10.00 24.47
CA TYR A 129 2.95 -8.63 24.07
C TYR A 129 2.99 -8.48 22.55
N LEU A 130 2.60 -7.28 22.09
CA LEU A 130 2.84 -6.79 20.73
C LEU A 130 3.70 -5.52 20.81
N GLU A 131 4.83 -5.54 20.12
CA GLU A 131 5.82 -4.45 20.15
C GLU A 131 6.03 -3.89 18.74
N PHE A 132 6.08 -2.57 18.58
CA PHE A 132 6.41 -1.91 17.32
C PHE A 132 7.82 -1.35 17.34
N TRP A 133 8.46 -1.32 16.17
CA TRP A 133 9.87 -0.96 16.03
C TRP A 133 10.08 0.02 14.88
N GLY A 134 10.92 1.02 15.13
CA GLY A 134 11.41 1.96 14.13
C GLY A 134 12.53 1.36 13.27
N ALA A 135 12.83 2.03 12.16
CA ALA A 135 13.92 1.63 11.26
C ALA A 135 15.31 1.67 11.93
N ASP A 136 15.48 2.50 12.95
CA ASP A 136 16.65 2.56 13.84
C ASP A 136 16.73 1.38 14.83
N GLY A 137 15.70 0.53 14.84
CA GLY A 137 15.58 -0.60 15.74
C GLY A 137 15.30 -0.20 17.19
N ALA A 138 14.83 1.02 17.44
CA ALA A 138 14.22 1.42 18.70
C ALA A 138 12.78 0.90 18.80
N ARG A 139 12.31 0.64 20.03
CA ARG A 139 10.92 0.31 20.30
C ARG A 139 10.09 1.60 20.25
N LEU A 140 8.90 1.53 19.68
CA LEU A 140 7.99 2.66 19.52
C LEU A 140 6.76 2.47 20.39
N ASP A 141 6.29 3.59 20.96
CA ASP A 141 5.06 3.63 21.75
C ASP A 141 3.82 3.73 20.82
N PRO A 142 2.86 2.77 20.89
CA PRO A 142 1.60 2.83 20.16
C PRO A 142 0.72 4.06 20.50
N GLY A 143 0.90 4.64 21.69
CA GLY A 143 0.17 5.82 22.17
C GLY A 143 0.81 7.16 21.82
N ASP A 144 1.98 7.16 21.17
CA ASP A 144 2.68 8.37 20.75
C ASP A 144 2.69 8.53 19.21
N PRO A 145 1.73 9.28 18.63
CA PRO A 145 1.65 9.49 17.19
C PRO A 145 2.85 10.26 16.61
N ALA A 146 3.73 10.85 17.42
CA ALA A 146 4.95 11.52 16.98
C ALA A 146 6.22 10.63 17.13
N GLY A 147 6.12 9.46 17.77
CA GLY A 147 7.24 8.53 17.97
C GLY A 147 8.39 9.08 18.83
N THR A 148 8.09 10.03 19.71
CA THR A 148 9.03 10.68 20.64
C THR A 148 9.28 9.89 21.93
N VAL A 149 8.41 8.95 22.29
CA VAL A 149 8.46 8.14 23.51
C VAL A 149 8.69 6.66 23.17
N HIS A 150 9.57 6.00 23.93
CA HIS A 150 10.11 4.67 23.59
C HIS A 150 9.60 3.49 24.45
N ASN A 151 8.57 3.67 25.28
CA ASN A 151 8.24 2.69 26.33
C ASN A 151 6.78 2.23 26.44
N GLY A 152 5.86 2.64 25.57
CA GLY A 152 4.52 2.04 25.54
C GLY A 152 4.53 0.70 24.83
N VAL A 153 3.83 -0.28 25.41
CA VAL A 153 3.68 -1.63 24.85
C VAL A 153 2.24 -2.06 25.01
N VAL A 154 1.68 -2.73 24.01
CA VAL A 154 0.37 -3.40 24.17
C VAL A 154 0.60 -4.81 24.68
N ALA A 155 -0.09 -5.20 25.76
CA ALA A 155 0.07 -6.51 26.37
C ALA A 155 -1.26 -7.05 26.93
N THR A 156 -1.41 -8.37 26.92
CA THR A 156 -2.54 -9.07 27.54
C THR A 156 -2.01 -10.14 28.49
N PRO A 157 -2.34 -10.10 29.79
CA PRO A 157 -1.89 -11.10 30.75
C PRO A 157 -2.59 -12.46 30.56
N VAL A 158 -1.90 -13.54 30.88
CA VAL A 158 -2.46 -14.90 30.91
C VAL A 158 -3.33 -15.02 32.17
N ALA A 159 -4.61 -15.32 32.00
CA ALA A 159 -5.55 -15.43 33.11
C ALA A 159 -5.27 -16.68 33.97
N ASP A 160 -5.63 -16.61 35.26
CA ASP A 160 -5.55 -17.74 36.19
C ASP A 160 -6.72 -18.72 36.01
N VAL A 161 -6.69 -19.45 34.89
CA VAL A 161 -7.68 -20.47 34.57
C VAL A 161 -7.00 -21.80 34.28
N SER A 162 -7.70 -22.90 34.55
CA SER A 162 -7.20 -24.25 34.26
C SER A 162 -7.30 -24.55 32.76
N GLY A 163 -6.29 -25.24 32.23
CA GLY A 163 -6.26 -25.65 30.82
C GLY A 163 -5.75 -24.58 29.85
N TRP A 164 -5.80 -24.91 28.56
CA TRP A 164 -5.42 -23.99 27.49
C TRP A 164 -6.43 -22.86 27.33
N GLN A 165 -5.93 -21.63 27.28
CA GLN A 165 -6.68 -20.43 26.95
C GLN A 165 -6.07 -19.74 25.74
N ARG A 166 -6.88 -19.06 24.92
CA ARG A 166 -6.37 -18.21 23.84
C ARG A 166 -6.20 -16.79 24.38
N VAL A 167 -4.97 -16.29 24.35
CA VAL A 167 -4.60 -14.92 24.73
C VAL A 167 -4.40 -14.12 23.46
N GLU A 168 -4.92 -12.89 23.39
CA GLU A 168 -4.85 -12.03 22.21
C GLU A 168 -4.50 -10.60 22.58
N VAL A 169 -3.73 -9.92 21.72
CA VAL A 169 -3.36 -8.50 21.84
C VAL A 169 -3.37 -7.85 20.46
N SER A 170 -3.80 -6.58 20.36
CA SER A 170 -3.93 -5.85 19.09
C SER A 170 -3.37 -4.43 19.19
N GLY A 171 -2.77 -3.91 18.12
CA GLY A 171 -2.22 -2.56 18.09
C GLY A 171 -2.11 -1.98 16.68
N VAL A 172 -2.17 -0.65 16.57
CA VAL A 172 -1.96 0.09 15.31
C VAL A 172 -0.49 0.51 15.23
N ALA A 173 0.13 0.25 14.09
CA ALA A 173 1.52 0.59 13.80
C ALA A 173 1.71 2.13 13.80
N PRO A 174 2.56 2.70 14.67
CA PRO A 174 2.87 4.13 14.68
C PRO A 174 3.40 4.67 13.35
N VAL A 175 3.38 6.00 13.17
CA VAL A 175 3.82 6.73 11.95
C VAL A 175 5.26 6.43 11.51
N HIS A 176 6.06 5.81 12.38
CA HIS A 176 7.46 5.44 12.14
C HIS A 176 7.73 3.93 12.28
N ALA A 177 6.69 3.12 12.50
CA ALA A 177 6.85 1.70 12.63
C ALA A 177 7.13 1.05 11.27
N VAL A 178 8.19 0.25 11.23
CA VAL A 178 8.57 -0.54 10.06
C VAL A 178 8.42 -2.04 10.31
N ALA A 179 8.34 -2.43 11.58
CA ALA A 179 8.27 -3.82 11.98
C ALA A 179 7.57 -4.00 13.34
N ALA A 180 7.04 -5.19 13.61
CA ALA A 180 6.38 -5.56 14.87
C ALA A 180 6.83 -6.96 15.37
N THR A 181 6.86 -7.21 16.68
CA THR A 181 7.11 -8.56 17.27
C THR A 181 5.99 -9.00 18.18
N VAL A 182 5.70 -10.31 18.17
CA VAL A 182 5.02 -11.05 19.24
C VAL A 182 6.03 -11.42 20.32
N LEU A 183 5.72 -11.16 21.58
CA LEU A 183 6.58 -11.49 22.72
C LEU A 183 5.77 -12.26 23.78
N LEU A 184 6.19 -13.49 24.10
CA LEU A 184 5.70 -14.26 25.24
C LEU A 184 6.60 -13.91 26.41
N TYR A 185 6.08 -13.29 27.47
CA TYR A 185 6.95 -12.73 28.50
C TYR A 185 6.38 -12.89 29.90
N SER A 186 7.20 -13.42 30.80
CA SER A 186 7.02 -13.30 32.25
C SER A 186 7.83 -12.10 32.72
N SER A 187 7.13 -11.08 33.21
CA SER A 187 7.76 -9.84 33.68
C SER A 187 8.35 -9.99 35.09
N GLN A 188 9.09 -8.98 35.53
CA GLN A 188 9.73 -9.02 36.86
C GLN A 188 8.65 -9.20 37.94
N ALA A 189 8.87 -10.15 38.86
CA ALA A 189 7.93 -10.59 39.90
C ALA A 189 6.76 -11.49 39.43
N GLU A 190 6.69 -11.85 38.15
CA GLU A 190 5.77 -12.87 37.60
C GLU A 190 6.42 -14.26 37.59
N THR A 191 6.67 -14.82 38.78
CA THR A 191 7.25 -16.16 38.90
C THR A 191 6.19 -17.21 38.57
N GLY A 192 6.52 -18.19 37.72
CA GLY A 192 5.58 -19.24 37.35
C GLY A 192 6.00 -20.01 36.11
N THR A 193 5.18 -21.01 35.76
CA THR A 193 5.39 -21.80 34.54
C THR A 193 4.19 -21.68 33.62
N THR A 194 4.44 -21.31 32.36
CA THR A 194 3.41 -21.20 31.31
C THR A 194 3.85 -21.98 30.08
N ALA A 195 3.00 -22.87 29.59
CA ALA A 195 3.12 -23.47 28.27
C ALA A 195 2.44 -22.57 27.25
N TRP A 196 3.04 -22.42 26.08
CA TRP A 196 2.53 -21.64 24.96
C TRP A 196 2.56 -22.45 23.68
N ASP A 197 1.55 -22.27 22.85
CA ASP A 197 1.38 -23.02 21.61
C ASP A 197 0.52 -22.23 20.62
N ASP A 198 0.58 -22.61 19.34
CA ASP A 198 -0.27 -22.10 18.26
C ASP A 198 -0.41 -20.58 18.20
N VAL A 199 0.71 -19.88 18.02
CA VAL A 199 0.73 -18.44 17.80
C VAL A 199 0.14 -18.09 16.42
N SER A 200 -0.72 -17.09 16.36
CA SER A 200 -1.29 -16.58 15.11
C SER A 200 -1.19 -15.06 15.09
N ALA A 201 -1.06 -14.49 13.90
CA ALA A 201 -1.19 -13.06 13.69
C ALA A 201 -2.14 -12.82 12.52
N THR A 202 -2.95 -11.77 12.63
CA THR A 202 -3.80 -11.27 11.56
C THR A 202 -3.49 -9.79 11.38
N THR A 203 -3.46 -9.35 10.12
CA THR A 203 -3.22 -7.95 9.78
C THR A 203 -4.43 -7.36 9.08
N LEU A 204 -4.68 -6.09 9.39
CA LEU A 204 -5.53 -5.19 8.65
C LEU A 204 -4.64 -4.06 8.10
N PRO A 205 -4.55 -3.88 6.77
CA PRO A 205 -3.70 -2.85 6.16
C PRO A 205 -4.10 -1.45 6.64
N PRO A 206 -3.22 -0.44 6.48
CA PRO A 206 -3.54 0.94 6.81
C PRO A 206 -4.86 1.33 6.14
N PRO A 207 -5.73 2.08 6.82
CA PRO A 207 -6.98 2.55 6.20
C PRO A 207 -6.67 3.22 4.87
N GLU A 208 -7.09 2.60 3.76
CA GLU A 208 -7.43 3.38 2.58
C GLU A 208 -8.50 4.37 3.00
N ARG A 209 -8.42 5.57 2.44
CA ARG A 209 -9.32 6.68 2.74
C ARG A 209 -10.76 6.20 2.84
N ILE A 210 -11.42 6.52 3.97
CA ILE A 210 -12.72 5.98 4.32
C ILE A 210 -13.82 6.65 3.49
N GLN A 211 -13.97 6.21 2.26
CA GLN A 211 -15.20 6.38 1.48
C GLN A 211 -15.72 4.97 1.18
N PRO A 212 -17.02 4.68 1.39
CA PRO A 212 -17.60 3.45 0.88
C PRO A 212 -17.45 3.52 -0.65
N PRO A 213 -16.70 2.59 -1.27
CA PRO A 213 -16.65 2.57 -2.72
C PRO A 213 -18.09 2.37 -3.21
N ASN A 214 -18.48 3.02 -4.30
CA ASN A 214 -19.86 2.99 -4.78
C ASN A 214 -20.94 3.54 -3.82
N GLY A 215 -20.67 4.59 -3.05
CA GLY A 215 -21.67 5.22 -2.14
C GLY A 215 -22.93 5.78 -2.84
N ASN A 216 -22.85 6.03 -4.15
CA ASN A 216 -23.98 6.45 -4.98
C ASN A 216 -24.65 5.29 -5.74
N PHE A 217 -24.20 4.04 -5.58
CA PHE A 217 -24.80 2.81 -6.14
C PHE A 217 -24.71 2.58 -7.65
N GLU A 218 -23.75 3.22 -8.30
CA GLU A 218 -23.59 3.27 -9.75
C GLU A 218 -22.44 2.43 -10.34
N GLU A 219 -21.52 1.92 -9.53
CA GLU A 219 -20.47 1.00 -9.98
C GLU A 219 -21.05 -0.39 -10.25
N ASN A 220 -21.38 -0.66 -11.51
CA ASN A 220 -21.84 -1.98 -11.97
C ASN A 220 -20.63 -2.80 -12.45
N ARG A 221 -19.96 -3.52 -11.55
CA ARG A 221 -19.04 -4.58 -11.94
C ARG A 221 -19.88 -5.82 -12.23
N GLY A 222 -19.79 -6.33 -13.46
CA GLY A 222 -20.65 -7.43 -13.94
C GLY A 222 -20.74 -8.63 -12.99
N ASN A 223 -21.85 -9.34 -13.06
CA ASN A 223 -22.17 -10.49 -12.20
C ASN A 223 -21.22 -11.69 -12.44
N PRO A 224 -20.68 -12.34 -11.39
CA PRO A 224 -20.88 -12.04 -9.97
C PRO A 224 -19.71 -11.23 -9.40
N ILE A 225 -19.84 -9.90 -9.34
CA ILE A 225 -18.96 -9.02 -8.57
C ILE A 225 -19.77 -7.86 -7.99
N THR A 226 -20.44 -8.05 -6.85
CA THR A 226 -20.91 -6.93 -6.01
C THR A 226 -19.86 -6.63 -4.94
N SER A 227 -18.76 -5.98 -5.31
CA SER A 227 -17.58 -5.81 -4.42
C SER A 227 -17.69 -4.72 -3.35
N HIS A 228 -18.81 -4.00 -3.28
CA HIS A 228 -18.91 -2.75 -2.51
C HIS A 228 -20.08 -2.65 -1.52
N TRP A 229 -21.17 -3.38 -1.74
CA TRP A 229 -22.34 -3.41 -0.86
C TRP A 229 -22.91 -4.83 -0.76
N SER A 230 -23.26 -5.26 0.46
CA SER A 230 -23.93 -6.52 0.74
C SER A 230 -25.42 -6.27 0.97
N LEU A 231 -26.27 -6.79 0.09
CA LEU A 231 -27.71 -6.52 0.09
C LEU A 231 -28.48 -7.67 0.75
N GLY A 232 -29.31 -7.36 1.73
CA GLY A 232 -30.25 -8.29 2.35
C GLY A 232 -31.50 -8.53 1.49
N SER A 233 -32.29 -9.55 1.85
CA SER A 233 -33.56 -9.83 1.19
C SER A 233 -34.50 -8.62 1.30
N GLY A 234 -34.94 -8.08 0.16
CA GLY A 234 -35.76 -6.86 0.09
C GLY A 234 -34.96 -5.60 -0.27
N ALA A 235 -33.63 -5.66 -0.33
CA ALA A 235 -32.77 -4.59 -0.82
C ALA A 235 -32.38 -4.84 -2.28
N THR A 236 -32.56 -3.84 -3.15
CA THR A 236 -32.27 -3.95 -4.59
C THR A 236 -31.73 -2.64 -5.14
N ILE A 237 -30.80 -2.71 -6.10
CA ILE A 237 -30.42 -1.53 -6.87
C ILE A 237 -31.48 -1.28 -7.94
N VAL A 238 -32.04 -0.08 -7.95
CA VAL A 238 -33.12 0.34 -8.86
C VAL A 238 -32.68 1.47 -9.76
N THR A 239 -33.31 1.61 -10.92
CA THR A 239 -33.01 2.65 -11.92
C THR A 239 -34.05 3.77 -11.98
N GLY A 240 -34.90 3.88 -10.96
CA GLY A 240 -35.96 4.89 -10.87
C GLY A 240 -36.25 5.26 -9.42
N GLY A 241 -36.46 6.55 -9.17
CA GLY A 241 -36.68 7.11 -7.83
C GLY A 241 -35.41 7.54 -7.09
N GLN A 242 -34.26 7.61 -7.79
CA GLN A 242 -32.95 8.04 -7.28
C GLN A 242 -32.85 9.57 -7.08
N ARG A 243 -31.90 10.01 -6.25
CA ARG A 243 -31.63 11.42 -5.98
C ARG A 243 -30.66 11.98 -7.00
N THR A 244 -29.56 11.26 -7.22
CA THR A 244 -28.55 11.60 -8.23
C THR A 244 -28.24 10.36 -9.09
N GLY A 245 -27.54 10.56 -10.20
CA GLY A 245 -27.18 9.44 -11.08
C GLY A 245 -28.36 8.69 -11.70
N ARG A 246 -28.16 7.39 -11.94
CA ARG A 246 -29.09 6.48 -12.64
C ARG A 246 -29.56 5.33 -11.77
N GLN A 247 -28.92 5.12 -10.63
CA GLN A 247 -29.14 3.99 -9.75
C GLN A 247 -29.28 4.52 -8.32
N ALA A 248 -30.12 3.85 -7.54
CA ALA A 248 -30.20 4.04 -6.10
C ALA A 248 -30.45 2.70 -5.44
N LEU A 249 -30.22 2.63 -4.14
CA LEU A 249 -30.60 1.47 -3.35
C LEU A 249 -32.05 1.64 -2.89
N ARG A 250 -32.91 0.68 -3.22
CA ARG A 250 -34.28 0.61 -2.67
C ARG A 250 -34.41 -0.56 -1.71
N THR A 251 -34.91 -0.27 -0.52
CA THR A 251 -35.30 -1.27 0.49
C THR A 251 -36.82 -1.34 0.56
N VAL A 252 -37.38 -2.53 0.39
CA VAL A 252 -38.82 -2.80 0.52
C VAL A 252 -39.04 -3.75 1.68
N ASP A 253 -39.48 -3.21 2.82
CA ASP A 253 -39.84 -4.00 3.99
C ASP A 253 -41.35 -4.24 4.07
N THR A 254 -41.72 -5.51 4.13
CA THR A 254 -43.10 -5.99 4.25
C THR A 254 -43.33 -6.79 5.52
N SER A 255 -42.31 -6.95 6.36
CA SER A 255 -42.31 -7.81 7.53
C SER A 255 -42.43 -6.98 8.80
N THR A 256 -43.29 -7.41 9.72
CA THR A 256 -43.30 -6.87 11.09
C THR A 256 -42.36 -7.64 12.03
N GLY A 257 -41.72 -8.71 11.54
CA GLY A 257 -40.90 -9.64 12.32
C GLY A 257 -39.46 -9.80 11.82
N ALA A 258 -39.03 -9.01 10.83
CA ALA A 258 -37.68 -8.97 10.28
C ALA A 258 -37.43 -7.60 9.65
N GLY A 259 -36.17 -7.20 9.50
CA GLY A 259 -35.78 -5.96 8.84
C GLY A 259 -35.02 -6.21 7.54
N VAL A 260 -35.03 -5.23 6.64
CA VAL A 260 -34.24 -5.20 5.40
C VAL A 260 -32.94 -4.45 5.68
N SER A 261 -31.81 -5.05 5.33
CA SER A 261 -30.48 -4.45 5.52
C SER A 261 -29.73 -4.30 4.21
N ALA A 262 -28.90 -3.26 4.13
CA ALA A 262 -27.82 -3.19 3.16
C ALA A 262 -26.59 -2.59 3.83
N TYR A 263 -25.47 -3.31 3.75
CA TYR A 263 -24.20 -2.92 4.35
C TYR A 263 -23.25 -2.41 3.28
N SER A 264 -22.58 -1.30 3.54
CA SER A 264 -21.40 -0.93 2.78
C SER A 264 -20.30 -1.94 3.03
N ARG A 265 -19.30 -1.96 2.15
CA ARG A 265 -18.04 -2.62 2.46
C ARG A 265 -17.47 -2.04 3.76
N ARG A 266 -16.97 -2.92 4.61
CA ARG A 266 -16.23 -2.58 5.82
C ARG A 266 -14.95 -1.83 5.47
N VAL A 267 -14.70 -0.76 6.20
CA VAL A 267 -13.49 0.05 6.05
C VAL A 267 -12.72 0.07 7.37
N PRO A 268 -11.38 -0.03 7.36
CA PRO A 268 -10.58 0.04 8.58
C PRO A 268 -10.82 1.34 9.35
N VAL A 269 -10.84 1.28 10.68
CA VAL A 269 -10.94 2.45 11.57
C VAL A 269 -9.98 2.28 12.75
N THR A 270 -9.39 3.38 13.21
CA THR A 270 -8.60 3.38 14.45
C THR A 270 -9.50 3.81 15.62
N PRO A 271 -9.47 3.10 16.76
CA PRO A 271 -10.15 3.54 17.98
C PRO A 271 -9.85 5.00 18.32
N GLY A 272 -10.88 5.74 18.73
CA GLY A 272 -10.81 7.18 19.01
C GLY A 272 -11.00 8.08 17.78
N TRP A 273 -11.01 7.54 16.55
CA TRP A 273 -11.40 8.33 15.39
C TRP A 273 -12.86 8.75 15.48
N THR A 274 -13.12 10.02 15.24
CA THR A 274 -14.49 10.47 14.96
C THR A 274 -14.84 10.04 13.54
N VAL A 275 -15.92 9.30 13.37
CA VAL A 275 -16.46 8.86 12.09
C VAL A 275 -17.86 9.46 11.94
N SER A 276 -18.15 10.04 10.78
CA SER A 276 -19.49 10.47 10.41
C SER A 276 -19.91 9.81 9.12
N ALA A 277 -21.14 9.29 9.06
CA ALA A 277 -21.78 8.91 7.81
C ALA A 277 -22.91 9.89 7.50
N SER A 278 -23.17 10.11 6.21
CA SER A 278 -24.40 10.72 5.75
C SER A 278 -24.98 9.95 4.56
N VAL A 279 -26.30 9.97 4.41
CA VAL A 279 -27.00 9.39 3.27
C VAL A 279 -28.20 10.28 2.96
N TRP A 280 -28.58 10.35 1.69
CA TRP A 280 -29.88 10.86 1.32
C TRP A 280 -30.90 9.74 1.27
N ALA A 281 -32.07 9.97 1.86
CA ALA A 281 -33.13 8.99 1.92
C ALA A 281 -34.49 9.63 1.59
N ASN A 282 -35.35 8.88 0.92
CA ASN A 282 -36.74 9.25 0.64
C ASN A 282 -37.65 8.07 0.97
N ALA A 283 -38.58 8.27 1.92
CA ALA A 283 -39.58 7.29 2.27
C ALA A 283 -40.75 7.36 1.26
N ASP A 284 -40.84 6.37 0.38
CA ASP A 284 -41.89 6.28 -0.64
C ASP A 284 -43.24 5.86 -0.04
N SER A 285 -43.21 5.01 0.99
CA SER A 285 -44.41 4.61 1.76
C SER A 285 -44.01 4.00 3.10
N GLY A 286 -44.63 4.41 4.21
CA GLY A 286 -44.24 3.98 5.55
C GLY A 286 -42.91 4.61 5.99
N GLY A 287 -42.86 5.18 7.20
CA GLY A 287 -41.71 5.92 7.74
C GLY A 287 -40.52 5.04 8.19
N ALA A 288 -40.16 4.03 7.41
CA ALA A 288 -39.20 2.99 7.78
C ALA A 288 -37.79 3.31 7.26
N GLY A 289 -36.83 3.61 8.14
CA GLY A 289 -35.45 3.73 7.72
C GLY A 289 -34.51 4.24 8.80
N TRP A 290 -33.33 3.65 8.87
CA TRP A 290 -32.28 4.00 9.81
C TRP A 290 -30.94 4.00 9.10
N LEU A 291 -30.13 5.02 9.37
CA LEU A 291 -28.72 5.06 9.01
C LEU A 291 -27.90 4.72 10.26
N TYR A 292 -27.10 3.67 10.17
CA TYR A 292 -26.14 3.26 11.19
C TYR A 292 -24.72 3.47 10.70
N LEU A 293 -23.83 3.87 11.61
CA LEU A 293 -22.45 3.39 11.58
C LEU A 293 -22.42 2.12 12.42
N GLU A 294 -21.90 1.02 11.90
CA GLU A 294 -21.59 -0.16 12.70
C GLU A 294 -20.09 -0.33 12.81
N PHE A 295 -19.57 0.01 13.98
CA PHE A 295 -18.23 -0.39 14.37
C PHE A 295 -18.22 -1.89 14.61
N ARG A 296 -17.16 -2.55 14.16
CA ARG A 296 -16.97 -3.98 14.30
C ARG A 296 -15.61 -4.28 14.87
N ASP A 297 -15.59 -5.26 15.75
CA ASP A 297 -14.35 -5.80 16.32
C ASP A 297 -13.64 -6.75 15.32
N ALA A 298 -12.53 -7.33 15.76
CA ALA A 298 -11.72 -8.26 14.97
C ALA A 298 -12.46 -9.54 14.52
N THR A 299 -13.53 -9.91 15.22
CA THR A 299 -14.37 -11.07 14.87
C THR A 299 -15.44 -10.71 13.84
N GLY A 300 -15.61 -9.41 13.55
CA GLY A 300 -16.68 -8.88 12.72
C GLY A 300 -17.98 -8.63 13.47
N ALA A 301 -17.99 -8.81 14.80
CA ALA A 301 -19.15 -8.55 15.63
C ALA A 301 -19.33 -7.04 15.84
N ALA A 302 -20.58 -6.58 15.80
CA ALA A 302 -20.99 -5.23 16.19
C ALA A 302 -21.89 -5.34 17.42
N PRO A 303 -21.37 -5.10 18.65
CA PRO A 303 -22.19 -5.07 19.85
C PRO A 303 -23.41 -4.16 19.68
N ASN A 304 -24.57 -4.61 20.14
CA ASN A 304 -25.81 -3.84 20.02
C ASN A 304 -25.91 -2.74 21.08
N THR A 305 -25.00 -1.77 21.02
CA THR A 305 -24.95 -0.61 21.91
C THR A 305 -24.88 0.67 21.10
N ALA A 306 -25.30 1.80 21.68
CA ALA A 306 -25.28 3.10 21.00
C ALA A 306 -23.86 3.57 20.62
N GLU A 307 -22.84 3.08 21.33
CA GLU A 307 -21.43 3.38 21.06
C GLU A 307 -20.91 2.66 19.82
N TRP A 308 -21.26 1.38 19.65
CA TRP A 308 -20.83 0.54 18.53
C TRP A 308 -21.73 0.66 17.31
N ARG A 309 -23.00 1.04 17.52
CA ARG A 309 -24.00 1.19 16.47
C ARG A 309 -24.71 2.55 16.58
N PRO A 310 -24.00 3.69 16.56
CA PRO A 310 -24.65 4.98 16.55
C PRO A 310 -25.48 5.10 15.28
N HIS A 311 -26.67 5.67 15.42
CA HIS A 311 -27.64 5.70 14.35
C HIS A 311 -28.55 6.91 14.41
N VAL A 312 -29.20 7.16 13.28
CA VAL A 312 -30.25 8.17 13.14
C VAL A 312 -31.42 7.56 12.38
N GLN A 313 -32.63 7.82 12.87
CA GLN A 313 -33.86 7.41 12.20
C GLN A 313 -34.20 8.41 11.09
N LEU A 314 -34.74 7.91 9.98
CA LEU A 314 -35.37 8.72 8.94
C LEU A 314 -36.68 9.32 9.49
N PRO A 315 -36.81 10.65 9.55
CA PRO A 315 -38.08 11.29 9.89
C PRO A 315 -39.19 10.95 8.88
N ASP A 316 -40.41 10.75 9.37
CA ASP A 316 -41.61 10.53 8.55
C ASP A 316 -42.11 11.85 7.94
N VAL A 317 -41.32 12.41 7.02
CA VAL A 317 -41.67 13.59 6.23
C VAL A 317 -41.46 13.30 4.74
N SER A 318 -42.28 13.90 3.89
CA SER A 318 -42.23 13.64 2.45
C SER A 318 -40.99 14.23 1.78
N GLY A 319 -40.40 13.49 0.84
CA GLY A 319 -39.31 13.96 -0.03
C GLY A 319 -37.92 13.55 0.45
N TRP A 320 -36.90 13.91 -0.34
CA TRP A 320 -35.50 13.61 -0.05
C TRP A 320 -35.00 14.35 1.20
N GLN A 321 -34.43 13.60 2.12
CA GLN A 321 -33.87 14.10 3.36
C GLN A 321 -32.42 13.64 3.51
N ARG A 322 -31.56 14.50 4.05
CA ARG A 322 -30.19 14.10 4.40
C ARG A 322 -30.15 13.63 5.83
N LEU A 323 -29.81 12.36 6.02
CA LEU A 323 -29.50 11.80 7.34
C LEU A 323 -28.01 11.90 7.58
N SER A 324 -27.62 12.18 8.82
CA SER A 324 -26.23 12.09 9.23
C SER A 324 -26.14 11.54 10.64
N VAL A 325 -25.15 10.68 10.84
CA VAL A 325 -24.80 10.08 12.12
C VAL A 325 -23.31 10.25 12.35
N GLN A 326 -22.93 10.47 13.60
CA GLN A 326 -21.55 10.54 14.02
C GLN A 326 -21.32 9.61 15.21
N GLY A 327 -20.17 8.94 15.22
CA GLY A 327 -19.69 8.11 16.31
C GLY A 327 -18.20 8.30 16.51
N VAL A 328 -17.70 7.95 17.69
CA VAL A 328 -16.27 7.79 17.93
C VAL A 328 -15.99 6.30 17.93
N ALA A 329 -15.01 5.85 17.15
CA ALA A 329 -14.64 4.45 17.05
C ALA A 329 -14.31 3.88 18.44
N PRO A 330 -15.11 2.91 18.95
CA PRO A 330 -14.92 2.35 20.29
C PRO A 330 -13.58 1.65 20.46
N ALA A 331 -13.17 1.43 21.71
CA ALA A 331 -12.03 0.58 22.02
C ALA A 331 -12.25 -0.83 21.46
N GLY A 332 -11.30 -1.33 20.65
CA GLY A 332 -11.40 -2.64 20.00
C GLY A 332 -12.12 -2.64 18.64
N ALA A 333 -12.68 -1.50 18.21
CA ALA A 333 -13.19 -1.35 16.85
C ALA A 333 -12.04 -1.42 15.84
N GLN A 334 -12.17 -2.28 14.83
CA GLN A 334 -11.18 -2.45 13.77
C GLN A 334 -11.70 -2.00 12.40
N THR A 335 -13.00 -2.14 12.19
CA THR A 335 -13.65 -1.69 10.97
C THR A 335 -14.95 -0.98 11.29
N VAL A 336 -15.41 -0.18 10.34
CA VAL A 336 -16.74 0.41 10.35
C VAL A 336 -17.41 0.14 9.01
N ASP A 337 -18.70 -0.19 9.02
CA ASP A 337 -19.54 -0.13 7.83
C ASP A 337 -20.73 0.80 8.03
N VAL A 338 -21.26 1.30 6.92
CA VAL A 338 -22.54 1.99 6.89
C VAL A 338 -23.60 0.95 6.68
N LEU A 339 -24.61 0.94 7.55
CA LEU A 339 -25.80 0.12 7.39
C LEU A 339 -26.99 1.04 7.15
N VAL A 340 -27.73 0.79 6.07
CA VAL A 340 -29.12 1.25 5.95
C VAL A 340 -30.05 0.10 6.31
N TYR A 341 -31.00 0.37 7.20
CA TYR A 341 -31.82 -0.67 7.83
C TYR A 341 -33.27 -0.22 8.02
N SER A 342 -34.23 -1.11 7.80
CA SER A 342 -35.58 -1.00 8.36
C SER A 342 -35.64 -1.81 9.66
N SER A 343 -36.03 -1.18 10.78
CA SER A 343 -35.99 -1.83 12.08
C SER A 343 -37.16 -2.79 12.30
N TYR A 344 -37.11 -3.53 13.41
CA TYR A 344 -38.16 -4.50 13.74
C TYR A 344 -39.51 -3.79 13.92
N ALA A 345 -40.53 -4.22 13.18
CA ALA A 345 -41.87 -3.61 13.07
C ALA A 345 -41.98 -2.34 12.20
N ASP A 346 -40.91 -1.89 11.54
CA ASP A 346 -40.97 -0.83 10.53
C ASP A 346 -41.28 -1.43 9.15
N VAL A 347 -42.49 -1.21 8.62
CA VAL A 347 -42.85 -1.59 7.25
C VAL A 347 -42.86 -0.37 6.34
N GLY A 348 -42.30 -0.52 5.14
CA GLY A 348 -42.24 0.58 4.20
C GLY A 348 -41.26 0.38 3.05
N THR A 349 -41.26 1.34 2.14
CA THR A 349 -40.31 1.42 1.02
C THR A 349 -39.50 2.70 1.17
N THR A 350 -38.18 2.55 1.17
CA THR A 350 -37.25 3.67 1.25
C THR A 350 -36.21 3.57 0.15
N VAL A 351 -35.95 4.69 -0.50
CA VAL A 351 -34.88 4.83 -1.48
C VAL A 351 -33.73 5.59 -0.83
N TRP A 352 -32.52 5.07 -0.99
CA TRP A 352 -31.28 5.55 -0.40
C TRP A 352 -30.29 5.89 -1.51
N ASP A 353 -29.60 7.01 -1.36
CA ASP A 353 -28.66 7.50 -2.35
C ASP A 353 -27.56 8.38 -1.71
N ASP A 354 -26.47 8.62 -2.43
CA ASP A 354 -25.39 9.53 -2.04
C ASP A 354 -24.82 9.26 -0.62
N VAL A 355 -24.42 8.00 -0.34
CA VAL A 355 -23.77 7.64 0.93
C VAL A 355 -22.35 8.22 0.98
N GLU A 356 -22.06 8.95 2.04
CA GLU A 356 -20.75 9.54 2.34
C GLU A 356 -20.27 9.07 3.72
N VAL A 357 -18.99 8.75 3.86
CA VAL A 357 -18.34 8.54 5.17
C VAL A 357 -17.18 9.51 5.30
N ARG A 358 -16.97 10.07 6.48
CA ARG A 358 -15.81 10.91 6.81
C ARG A 358 -15.22 10.50 8.13
N THR A 359 -13.93 10.74 8.32
CA THR A 359 -13.27 10.55 9.61
C THR A 359 -12.45 11.74 10.05
N SER A 360 -12.03 11.77 11.30
CA SER A 360 -11.06 12.76 11.81
C SER A 360 -9.73 12.75 11.04
N ALA A 361 -9.40 11.68 10.31
CA ALA A 361 -8.25 11.67 9.38
C ALA A 361 -8.49 12.54 8.13
N ASP A 362 -9.74 12.81 7.76
CA ASP A 362 -10.07 13.80 6.71
C ASP A 362 -9.69 15.22 7.09
N ALA A 363 -9.37 15.52 8.36
CA ALA A 363 -8.87 16.82 8.78
C ALA A 363 -7.54 17.20 8.09
N ALA A 364 -6.78 16.22 7.58
CA ALA A 364 -5.58 16.45 6.76
C ALA A 364 -5.90 16.81 5.29
N TYR A 365 -7.17 16.71 4.85
CA TYR A 365 -7.55 17.08 3.49
C TYR A 365 -7.46 18.59 3.30
N SER A 366 -6.62 19.00 2.35
CA SER A 366 -6.54 20.39 1.91
C SER A 366 -7.49 20.61 0.72
N PRO A 367 -8.61 21.34 0.89
CA PRO A 367 -9.49 21.69 -0.23
C PRO A 367 -8.81 22.67 -1.18
N SER A 368 -7.82 23.45 -0.70
CA SER A 368 -7.08 24.42 -1.50
C SER A 368 -6.55 23.78 -2.78
N ILE A 369 -6.75 24.46 -3.90
CA ILE A 369 -6.26 24.05 -5.22
C ILE A 369 -5.72 25.28 -5.96
N GLY A 370 -4.49 25.17 -6.46
CA GLY A 370 -3.85 26.17 -7.30
C GLY A 370 -4.10 25.94 -8.79
N GLY A 371 -3.29 26.60 -9.62
CA GLY A 371 -3.38 26.58 -11.09
C GLY A 371 -2.92 25.30 -11.78
N GLY A 372 -2.38 24.33 -11.04
CA GLY A 372 -1.88 23.08 -11.60
C GLY A 372 -2.99 22.11 -12.00
N SER A 373 -2.62 21.10 -12.80
CA SER A 373 -3.52 20.00 -13.13
C SER A 373 -3.71 19.05 -11.93
N VAL A 374 -4.93 18.56 -11.78
CA VAL A 374 -5.30 17.44 -10.93
C VAL A 374 -5.49 16.21 -11.79
N LEU A 375 -4.79 15.13 -11.44
CA LEU A 375 -4.84 13.86 -12.15
C LEU A 375 -5.64 12.83 -11.38
N PHE A 376 -6.36 11.96 -12.10
CA PHE A 376 -7.19 10.90 -11.51
C PHE A 376 -6.41 9.63 -11.10
N VAL A 377 -5.14 9.79 -10.73
CA VAL A 377 -4.25 8.68 -10.33
C VAL A 377 -4.68 8.05 -9.01
N GLY A 378 -5.00 8.89 -8.00
CA GLY A 378 -5.44 8.46 -6.67
C GLY A 378 -6.84 8.94 -6.31
N ASP A 379 -7.18 8.73 -5.03
CA ASP A 379 -8.49 9.06 -4.44
C ASP A 379 -8.50 10.36 -3.62
N GLU A 380 -7.40 11.12 -3.61
CA GLU A 380 -7.20 12.24 -2.69
C GLU A 380 -8.19 13.40 -2.94
N ARG A 381 -8.61 13.59 -4.19
CA ARG A 381 -9.61 14.60 -4.57
C ARG A 381 -10.90 14.01 -5.13
N ILE A 382 -11.08 12.69 -5.08
CA ILE A 382 -12.30 12.02 -5.50
C ILE A 382 -13.18 11.72 -4.29
N GLU A 383 -14.46 12.08 -4.40
CA GLU A 383 -15.48 11.71 -3.42
C GLU A 383 -16.16 10.42 -3.84
N SER A 384 -16.66 10.38 -5.07
CA SER A 384 -17.40 9.25 -5.62
C SER A 384 -17.31 9.20 -7.13
N TYR A 385 -17.57 8.03 -7.72
CA TYR A 385 -17.76 7.88 -9.16
C TYR A 385 -18.72 6.71 -9.43
N SER A 386 -19.18 6.62 -10.67
CA SER A 386 -20.40 5.95 -11.07
C SER A 386 -20.31 5.56 -12.53
N GLY A 387 -20.68 4.33 -12.92
CA GLY A 387 -20.66 3.91 -14.34
C GLY A 387 -19.29 4.05 -15.02
N MET A 388 -18.21 4.21 -14.24
CA MET A 388 -16.87 4.50 -14.71
C MET A 388 -15.87 3.51 -14.15
N THR A 389 -14.79 3.28 -14.90
CA THR A 389 -13.66 2.47 -14.46
C THR A 389 -12.39 3.29 -14.57
N ARG A 390 -11.50 3.21 -13.57
CA ARG A 390 -10.15 3.77 -13.70
C ARG A 390 -9.31 2.90 -14.61
N ALA A 391 -8.64 3.50 -15.57
CA ALA A 391 -7.72 2.81 -16.47
C ALA A 391 -6.39 3.57 -16.54
N VAL A 392 -5.28 2.89 -16.25
CA VAL A 392 -3.95 3.43 -16.52
C VAL A 392 -3.78 3.51 -18.04
N VAL A 393 -3.27 4.64 -18.52
CA VAL A 393 -2.84 4.82 -19.89
C VAL A 393 -1.38 4.34 -19.96
N PRO A 394 -1.07 3.21 -20.61
CA PRO A 394 0.30 2.76 -20.72
C PRO A 394 1.13 3.78 -21.48
N GLY A 395 2.37 4.01 -21.04
CA GLY A 395 3.29 4.89 -21.76
C GLY A 395 3.58 4.35 -23.15
N THR A 396 3.60 5.24 -24.15
CA THR A 396 3.93 4.88 -25.52
C THR A 396 5.45 4.79 -25.63
N PRO A 397 6.03 3.62 -25.96
CA PRO A 397 7.47 3.52 -26.13
C PRO A 397 7.96 4.42 -27.27
N ASP A 398 9.00 5.19 -27.01
CA ASP A 398 9.55 6.20 -27.92
C ASP A 398 11.08 6.24 -27.80
N GLY A 399 11.71 5.21 -28.39
CA GLY A 399 13.14 5.05 -28.61
C GLY A 399 13.44 4.85 -30.10
N ASP A 400 14.67 4.52 -30.50
CA ASP A 400 15.01 4.33 -31.93
C ASP A 400 14.61 2.91 -32.42
N PRO A 401 13.55 2.78 -33.25
CA PRO A 401 13.12 1.49 -33.76
C PRO A 401 14.00 0.94 -34.90
N ALA A 402 14.95 1.73 -35.43
CA ALA A 402 15.81 1.34 -36.54
C ALA A 402 16.95 0.39 -36.12
N LEU A 403 17.17 0.20 -34.81
CA LEU A 403 18.09 -0.83 -34.32
C LEU A 403 17.39 -2.20 -34.34
N ALA A 404 17.58 -2.90 -35.46
CA ALA A 404 17.09 -4.27 -35.63
C ALA A 404 17.55 -5.18 -34.47
N GLY A 405 16.59 -5.74 -33.73
CA GLY A 405 16.83 -6.78 -32.71
C GLY A 405 16.59 -6.39 -31.25
N PHE A 406 16.33 -5.11 -30.91
CA PHE A 406 16.30 -4.68 -29.49
C PHE A 406 15.08 -3.85 -29.00
N GLY A 407 14.02 -3.68 -29.79
CA GLY A 407 12.81 -2.99 -29.31
C GLY A 407 13.01 -1.49 -29.01
N PRO A 408 12.05 -0.81 -28.36
CA PRO A 408 12.00 0.66 -28.21
C PRO A 408 12.97 1.22 -27.13
N GLY A 409 14.23 0.81 -27.18
CA GLY A 409 15.31 1.34 -26.33
C GLY A 409 15.87 2.67 -26.85
N VAL A 410 16.58 3.40 -25.98
CA VAL A 410 17.41 4.54 -26.40
C VAL A 410 18.72 4.05 -26.98
N VAL A 411 19.35 4.85 -27.85
CA VAL A 411 20.60 4.46 -28.53
C VAL A 411 21.79 5.05 -27.81
N PHE A 412 22.71 4.21 -27.35
CA PHE A 412 24.04 4.65 -26.93
C PHE A 412 25.02 4.48 -28.08
N GLN A 413 25.53 5.58 -28.64
CA GLN A 413 26.53 5.52 -29.70
C GLN A 413 27.93 5.54 -29.09
N THR A 414 28.68 4.45 -29.23
CA THR A 414 30.04 4.33 -28.71
C THR A 414 30.96 3.64 -29.73
N THR A 415 32.26 3.92 -29.68
CA THR A 415 33.28 3.27 -30.52
C THR A 415 33.80 1.94 -29.94
N ALA A 416 33.45 1.60 -28.69
CA ALA A 416 34.01 0.45 -27.96
C ALA A 416 32.94 -0.46 -27.30
N GLY A 417 31.67 -0.33 -27.69
CA GLY A 417 30.52 -0.92 -26.99
C GLY A 417 30.10 -0.10 -25.77
N PHE A 418 28.82 -0.17 -25.37
CA PHE A 418 28.32 0.48 -24.16
C PHE A 418 28.32 -0.53 -23.00
N PRO A 419 28.91 -0.22 -21.82
CA PRO A 419 28.90 -1.13 -20.69
C PRO A 419 27.46 -1.39 -20.23
N ASN A 420 27.17 -2.63 -19.80
CA ASN A 420 25.83 -3.04 -19.39
C ASN A 420 25.27 -2.04 -18.34
N PRO A 421 24.18 -1.30 -18.67
CA PRO A 421 23.60 -0.33 -17.76
C PRO A 421 23.03 -1.03 -16.52
N ARG A 422 23.06 -0.32 -15.39
CA ARG A 422 22.49 -0.71 -14.11
C ARG A 422 21.46 0.36 -13.73
N PRO A 423 20.20 0.17 -14.13
CA PRO A 423 19.12 1.10 -13.79
C PRO A 423 19.01 1.27 -12.26
N PRO A 424 18.47 2.40 -11.76
CA PRO A 424 17.86 3.51 -12.51
C PRO A 424 18.88 4.53 -13.05
N ALA A 425 18.45 5.33 -14.04
CA ALA A 425 19.19 6.49 -14.55
C ALA A 425 18.53 7.80 -14.05
N THR A 426 19.25 8.92 -14.18
CA THR A 426 18.67 10.28 -14.09
C THR A 426 18.78 10.95 -15.45
N VAL A 427 17.71 11.57 -15.95
CA VAL A 427 17.75 12.45 -17.12
C VAL A 427 17.26 13.83 -16.72
N LEU A 428 17.99 14.88 -17.08
CA LEU A 428 17.61 16.27 -16.83
C LEU A 428 17.64 17.09 -18.13
N PRO A 429 16.72 18.05 -18.30
CA PRO A 429 16.77 18.98 -19.41
C PRO A 429 17.91 19.99 -19.22
N THR A 430 18.48 20.44 -20.33
CA THR A 430 19.46 21.52 -20.41
C THR A 430 18.95 22.59 -21.37
N GLY A 431 19.59 23.77 -21.39
CA GLY A 431 19.19 24.88 -22.28
C GLY A 431 19.24 24.59 -23.79
N GLY A 432 19.67 23.39 -24.23
CA GLY A 432 19.70 23.00 -25.64
C GLY A 432 19.61 21.49 -25.90
N GLY A 433 19.13 20.70 -24.94
CA GLY A 433 19.06 19.24 -25.04
C GLY A 433 18.87 18.59 -23.67
N TYR A 434 19.48 17.43 -23.46
CA TYR A 434 19.34 16.61 -22.25
C TYR A 434 20.69 16.06 -21.80
N GLU A 435 20.82 15.87 -20.49
CA GLU A 435 21.94 15.18 -19.85
C GLU A 435 21.42 13.92 -19.13
N MET A 436 22.14 12.82 -19.25
CA MET A 436 21.84 11.56 -18.57
C MET A 436 23.02 11.12 -17.71
N TRP A 437 22.70 10.69 -16.49
CA TRP A 437 23.60 9.96 -15.60
C TRP A 437 23.08 8.54 -15.44
N ILE A 438 23.86 7.56 -15.91
CA ILE A 438 23.48 6.17 -15.89
C ILE A 438 24.55 5.32 -15.22
N THR A 439 24.17 4.60 -14.18
CA THR A 439 25.08 3.67 -13.49
C THR A 439 25.33 2.48 -14.41
N THR A 440 26.57 1.98 -14.48
CA THR A 440 26.92 0.80 -15.29
C THR A 440 27.79 -0.17 -14.50
N GLY A 441 28.09 -1.32 -15.11
CA GLY A 441 29.11 -2.23 -14.61
C GLY A 441 30.53 -1.66 -14.55
N GLN A 442 30.80 -0.45 -15.03
CA GLN A 442 32.15 0.16 -15.00
C GLN A 442 32.20 1.54 -14.33
N GLY A 443 31.07 2.17 -14.05
CA GLY A 443 31.03 3.57 -13.62
C GLY A 443 29.65 4.15 -13.82
N THR A 444 29.30 5.21 -13.12
CA THR A 444 28.28 6.13 -13.64
C THR A 444 28.86 6.84 -14.87
N VAL A 445 28.11 6.81 -15.96
CA VAL A 445 28.43 7.42 -17.24
C VAL A 445 27.57 8.66 -17.41
N HIS A 446 28.19 9.74 -17.90
CA HIS A 446 27.49 10.95 -18.34
C HIS A 446 27.37 10.94 -19.85
N ALA A 447 26.17 11.23 -20.35
CA ALA A 447 25.90 11.38 -21.77
C ALA A 447 25.04 12.62 -22.01
N THR A 448 25.21 13.22 -23.19
CA THR A 448 24.38 14.34 -23.65
C THR A 448 23.61 13.91 -24.88
N SER A 449 22.43 14.49 -25.07
CA SER A 449 21.59 14.24 -26.23
C SER A 449 20.83 15.50 -26.61
N THR A 450 20.61 15.74 -27.90
CA THR A 450 19.76 16.84 -28.37
C THR A 450 18.29 16.45 -28.44
N ASP A 451 17.97 15.16 -28.62
CA ASP A 451 16.61 14.65 -28.84
C ASP A 451 16.10 13.72 -27.72
N GLY A 452 16.99 13.33 -26.81
CA GLY A 452 16.76 12.38 -25.73
C GLY A 452 16.62 10.91 -26.19
N ARG A 453 16.76 10.61 -27.48
CA ARG A 453 16.68 9.26 -28.05
C ARG A 453 18.06 8.70 -28.35
N VAL A 454 18.94 9.53 -28.92
CA VAL A 454 20.31 9.15 -29.29
C VAL A 454 21.29 9.81 -28.35
N TRP A 455 22.14 9.00 -27.73
CA TRP A 455 23.09 9.39 -26.68
C TRP A 455 24.52 9.05 -27.14
N PRO A 456 25.23 9.98 -27.78
CA PRO A 456 26.65 9.84 -28.05
C PRO A 456 27.45 9.73 -26.75
N VAL A 457 28.18 8.62 -26.59
CA VAL A 457 29.00 8.33 -25.40
C VAL A 457 30.48 8.48 -25.77
N ASN A 458 30.97 9.71 -25.70
CA ASN A 458 32.37 10.01 -25.98
C ASN A 458 33.24 9.78 -24.72
N GLY A 459 33.49 8.53 -24.35
CA GLY A 459 34.60 8.14 -23.48
C GLY A 459 34.68 8.77 -22.09
N ARG A 460 33.59 9.24 -21.48
CA ARG A 460 33.62 9.82 -20.12
C ARG A 460 32.87 8.95 -19.11
N GLN A 461 33.60 8.00 -18.54
CA GLN A 461 33.38 7.58 -17.16
C GLN A 461 33.54 8.83 -16.28
N LEU A 462 32.62 9.07 -15.33
CA LEU A 462 32.77 10.19 -14.40
C LEU A 462 34.14 10.14 -13.72
N THR A 463 34.79 11.30 -13.61
CA THR A 463 36.10 11.43 -12.97
C THR A 463 35.99 10.94 -11.53
N THR A 464 37.04 10.27 -11.05
CA THR A 464 37.20 9.77 -9.68
C THR A 464 36.62 10.73 -8.65
N LEU A 465 35.62 10.26 -7.88
CA LEU A 465 35.18 10.96 -6.68
C LEU A 465 36.41 11.22 -5.80
N THR A 466 36.76 12.49 -5.63
CA THR A 466 37.94 12.88 -4.88
C THR A 466 37.52 13.07 -3.43
N THR A 467 38.01 12.21 -2.54
CA THR A 467 37.81 12.36 -1.09
C THR A 467 39.12 12.78 -0.42
N SER A 468 39.05 13.39 0.77
CA SER A 468 40.23 13.73 1.59
C SER A 468 41.13 12.51 1.89
N ALA A 469 40.60 11.29 1.81
CA ALA A 469 41.32 10.03 2.03
C ALA A 469 41.87 9.35 0.75
N GLY A 470 41.79 10.01 -0.41
CA GLY A 470 42.14 9.45 -1.73
C GLY A 470 40.95 8.82 -2.48
N PRO A 471 41.17 8.14 -3.61
CA PRO A 471 40.09 7.50 -4.38
C PRO A 471 39.37 6.42 -3.55
N SER A 472 38.03 6.40 -3.57
CA SER A 472 37.25 5.42 -2.82
C SER A 472 37.42 4.01 -3.41
N TYR A 473 37.67 3.03 -2.53
CA TYR A 473 37.81 1.62 -2.87
C TYR A 473 36.41 0.99 -2.84
N ASP A 474 35.86 0.69 -4.02
CA ASP A 474 34.61 -0.06 -4.31
C ASP A 474 33.31 0.74 -4.48
N GLN A 475 32.64 0.82 -5.65
CA GLN A 475 33.04 0.63 -7.05
C GLN A 475 32.03 1.47 -7.87
N LYS A 476 32.50 2.42 -8.71
CA LYS A 476 31.81 3.00 -9.90
C LYS A 476 31.29 4.47 -9.81
N SER A 477 32.07 5.32 -9.14
CA SER A 477 32.45 6.72 -9.47
C SER A 477 31.41 7.84 -9.75
N GLY A 478 30.13 7.74 -9.36
CA GLY A 478 29.25 8.93 -9.42
C GLY A 478 27.82 8.74 -8.89
N PRO A 479 27.02 9.82 -8.80
CA PRO A 479 25.73 9.80 -8.11
C PRO A 479 24.74 8.80 -8.72
N ALA A 480 23.99 8.12 -7.85
CA ALA A 480 22.92 7.20 -8.22
C ALA A 480 21.62 7.94 -8.58
N ALA A 481 21.43 9.15 -8.03
CA ALA A 481 20.34 10.05 -8.37
C ALA A 481 20.85 11.50 -8.41
N VAL A 482 20.44 12.25 -9.43
CA VAL A 482 20.86 13.65 -9.65
C VAL A 482 19.64 14.56 -9.73
N VAL A 483 19.77 15.79 -9.24
CA VAL A 483 18.77 16.85 -9.34
C VAL A 483 19.44 18.19 -9.66
N LEU A 484 18.74 19.04 -10.41
CA LEU A 484 19.18 20.41 -10.65
C LEU A 484 19.05 21.24 -9.37
N ASN A 485 20.07 22.04 -9.06
CA ASN A 485 19.97 23.03 -8.00
C ASN A 485 19.13 24.23 -8.49
N PRO A 486 17.96 24.51 -7.90
CA PRO A 486 17.12 25.66 -8.27
C PRO A 486 17.82 27.02 -8.01
N ARG A 487 18.88 27.03 -7.18
CA ARG A 487 19.67 28.23 -6.88
C ARG A 487 20.90 28.39 -7.77
N TRP A 488 21.07 27.53 -8.77
CA TRP A 488 22.17 27.64 -9.73
C TRP A 488 22.24 29.04 -10.35
N GLY A 489 23.46 29.57 -10.47
CA GLY A 489 23.73 30.94 -10.93
C GLY A 489 23.79 31.98 -9.80
N GLN A 490 23.38 31.63 -8.58
CA GLN A 490 23.72 32.40 -7.39
C GLN A 490 25.17 32.12 -6.97
N ALA A 491 25.82 33.09 -6.33
CA ALA A 491 27.23 32.97 -5.96
C ALA A 491 27.47 31.79 -5.01
N GLY A 492 28.31 30.84 -5.42
CA GLY A 492 28.70 29.67 -4.63
C GLY A 492 27.70 28.51 -4.63
N GLU A 493 26.60 28.61 -5.40
CA GLU A 493 25.63 27.52 -5.55
C GLU A 493 26.00 26.63 -6.75
N PRO A 494 26.18 25.31 -6.56
CA PRO A 494 26.56 24.40 -7.64
C PRO A 494 25.39 24.16 -8.59
N LYS A 495 25.66 23.70 -9.82
CA LYS A 495 24.60 23.43 -10.80
C LYS A 495 23.75 22.22 -10.42
N TYR A 496 24.40 21.15 -9.99
CA TYR A 496 23.77 19.87 -9.69
C TYR A 496 24.07 19.41 -8.29
N TYR A 497 23.09 18.71 -7.72
CA TYR A 497 23.26 17.90 -6.53
C TYR A 497 23.00 16.43 -6.85
N GLY A 498 23.62 15.54 -6.11
CA GLY A 498 23.40 14.10 -6.26
C GLY A 498 23.53 13.33 -4.97
N LEU A 499 22.95 12.14 -4.94
CA LEU A 499 23.12 11.17 -3.85
C LEU A 499 23.92 9.97 -4.36
N HIS A 500 25.01 9.62 -3.68
CA HIS A 500 25.85 8.47 -4.02
C HIS A 500 25.98 7.52 -2.82
N PRO A 501 25.72 6.21 -3.00
CA PRO A 501 25.96 5.23 -1.94
C PRO A 501 27.46 5.02 -1.74
N MET A 502 27.94 5.18 -0.50
CA MET A 502 29.36 5.02 -0.16
C MET A 502 29.59 4.38 1.19
N ARG A 503 30.77 3.77 1.32
CA ARG A 503 31.34 3.35 2.62
C ARG A 503 32.13 4.50 3.25
N GLY A 504 31.52 5.20 4.21
CA GLY A 504 32.06 6.44 4.78
C GLY A 504 33.32 6.30 5.66
N PRO A 505 34.04 7.40 5.97
CA PRO A 505 35.23 7.41 6.84
C PRO A 505 34.97 6.94 8.29
N VAL A 506 33.75 7.12 8.80
CA VAL A 506 33.33 6.64 10.14
C VAL A 506 33.44 5.12 10.25
N SER A 507 33.20 4.40 9.14
CA SER A 507 33.39 2.94 9.06
C SER A 507 34.87 2.52 9.07
N ARG A 508 35.80 3.45 8.79
CA ARG A 508 37.26 3.20 8.78
C ARG A 508 37.97 3.56 10.10
N ARG A 509 37.37 4.38 10.98
CA ARG A 509 38.06 4.95 12.16
C ARG A 509 37.90 4.16 13.46
N ALA A 510 36.86 3.35 13.59
CA ALA A 510 36.74 2.39 14.68
C ALA A 510 37.33 1.06 14.21
N GLY A 511 38.16 0.42 15.04
CA GLY A 511 38.72 -0.93 14.81
C GLY A 511 37.64 -2.02 14.74
N TYR A 512 36.75 -1.90 13.77
CA TYR A 512 35.75 -2.89 13.44
C TYR A 512 36.48 -4.09 12.81
N PRO A 513 36.29 -5.30 13.36
CA PRO A 513 37.00 -6.47 12.88
C PRO A 513 36.64 -6.73 11.42
N THR A 514 37.68 -6.79 10.59
CA THR A 514 37.63 -7.36 9.24
C THR A 514 37.39 -8.86 9.36
N ALA A 515 36.15 -9.34 9.29
CA ALA A 515 35.89 -10.78 9.22
C ALA A 515 34.48 -11.10 8.69
N SER A 516 34.42 -11.84 7.57
CA SER A 516 33.58 -13.04 7.34
C SER A 516 32.24 -13.22 8.07
N SER A 517 31.49 -12.14 8.33
CA SER A 517 30.21 -12.12 9.02
C SER A 517 29.21 -11.27 8.22
N PRO A 518 27.91 -11.62 8.16
CA PRO A 518 26.94 -11.18 7.13
C PRO A 518 26.49 -9.72 7.25
N ASP A 519 27.19 -8.96 8.08
CA ASP A 519 26.94 -7.60 8.43
C ASP A 519 27.45 -6.66 7.32
N ARG A 520 26.56 -6.28 6.39
CA ARG A 520 26.79 -5.14 5.49
C ARG A 520 26.71 -3.80 6.25
N ARG A 521 27.49 -3.69 7.33
CA ARG A 521 27.78 -2.46 8.06
C ARG A 521 28.42 -1.45 7.11
N GLY A 522 27.72 -0.34 6.85
CA GLY A 522 28.33 0.93 6.46
C GLY A 522 28.20 1.40 5.01
N MET A 523 27.03 1.30 4.35
CA MET A 523 26.76 2.12 3.15
C MET A 523 25.62 3.09 3.44
N ASP A 524 25.89 4.37 3.27
CA ASP A 524 24.94 5.47 3.36
C ASP A 524 24.97 6.27 2.06
N TYR A 525 23.91 7.03 1.79
CA TYR A 525 23.95 8.02 0.73
C TYR A 525 24.57 9.30 1.23
N TYR A 526 25.59 9.77 0.53
CA TYR A 526 26.19 11.07 0.76
C TYR A 526 25.72 12.05 -0.30
N ALA A 527 25.64 13.32 0.08
CA ALA A 527 25.36 14.41 -0.83
C ALA A 527 26.63 14.79 -1.61
N LEU A 528 26.47 14.98 -2.91
CA LEU A 528 27.49 15.43 -3.84
C LEU A 528 26.99 16.67 -4.56
N SER A 529 27.94 17.48 -5.03
CA SER A 529 27.68 18.63 -5.86
C SER A 529 28.58 18.63 -7.09
N SER A 530 28.11 19.25 -8.17
CA SER A 530 28.87 19.40 -9.40
C SER A 530 28.38 20.61 -10.20
N ASP A 531 29.31 21.35 -10.81
CA ASP A 531 28.98 22.47 -11.71
C ASP A 531 28.79 22.02 -13.15
N ASP A 532 29.48 20.96 -13.57
CA ASP A 532 29.50 20.48 -14.96
C ASP A 532 28.82 19.13 -15.16
N GLY A 533 28.35 18.49 -14.08
CA GLY A 533 27.72 17.18 -14.09
C GLY A 533 28.70 16.02 -14.26
N VAL A 534 30.00 16.29 -14.40
CA VAL A 534 31.05 15.31 -14.68
C VAL A 534 32.02 15.17 -13.50
N ASN A 535 32.40 16.29 -12.91
CA ASN A 535 33.30 16.36 -11.77
C ASN A 535 32.47 16.57 -10.51
N TRP A 536 32.45 15.55 -9.66
CA TRP A 536 31.64 15.53 -8.45
C TRP A 536 32.51 15.66 -7.21
N VAL A 537 32.10 16.53 -6.30
CA VAL A 537 32.71 16.71 -4.98
C VAL A 537 31.68 16.44 -3.90
N MET A 538 32.15 15.94 -2.77
CA MET A 538 31.33 15.70 -1.60
C MET A 538 30.86 17.03 -1.01
N VAL A 539 29.58 17.11 -0.66
CA VAL A 539 29.03 18.27 0.05
C VAL A 539 29.51 18.25 1.51
N ASP A 540 29.53 17.07 2.12
CA ASP A 540 30.11 16.79 3.43
C ASP A 540 30.66 15.34 3.41
N GLU A 541 31.93 15.15 3.73
CA GLU A 541 32.58 13.83 3.74
C GLU A 541 32.42 13.08 5.06
N GLU A 542 32.09 13.79 6.14
CA GLU A 542 31.99 13.22 7.48
C GLU A 542 30.56 12.80 7.81
N VAL A 543 29.57 13.50 7.24
CA VAL A 543 28.15 13.31 7.54
C VAL A 543 27.39 12.72 6.35
N PRO A 544 26.82 11.51 6.46
CA PRO A 544 25.94 10.98 5.44
C PRO A 544 24.66 11.80 5.33
N ALA A 545 24.14 11.97 4.12
CA ALA A 545 22.88 12.68 3.87
C ALA A 545 21.70 11.87 4.40
N ILE A 546 21.56 10.61 3.98
CA ILE A 546 20.51 9.69 4.43
C ILE A 546 21.03 8.25 4.49
N PRO A 547 20.53 7.41 5.42
CA PRO A 547 20.87 6.00 5.45
C PRO A 547 20.24 5.25 4.28
N GLY A 548 20.92 4.22 3.79
CA GLY A 548 20.40 3.32 2.76
C GLY A 548 21.44 2.88 1.74
N HIS A 549 21.06 1.91 0.90
CA HIS A 549 21.92 1.41 -0.16
C HIS A 549 21.12 0.93 -1.36
N ASP A 550 21.83 0.75 -2.48
CA ASP A 550 21.36 0.15 -3.74
C ASP A 550 20.49 1.07 -4.62
N THR A 551 19.31 1.49 -4.16
CA THR A 551 18.42 2.38 -4.94
C THR A 551 17.93 3.60 -4.16
N VAL A 552 18.01 4.77 -4.79
CA VAL A 552 17.54 6.06 -4.27
C VAL A 552 17.03 6.91 -5.44
N SER A 553 16.11 7.84 -5.16
CA SER A 553 15.75 8.92 -6.06
C SER A 553 15.83 10.24 -5.33
N VAL A 554 16.01 11.34 -6.07
CA VAL A 554 15.91 12.68 -5.52
C VAL A 554 15.24 13.61 -6.53
N SER A 555 14.31 14.44 -6.06
CA SER A 555 13.61 15.45 -6.86
C SER A 555 13.54 16.77 -6.10
N TYR A 556 13.09 17.83 -6.77
CA TYR A 556 12.88 19.14 -6.15
C TYR A 556 11.43 19.56 -6.30
N ASP A 557 10.80 19.91 -5.19
CA ASP A 557 9.48 20.52 -5.13
C ASP A 557 9.61 22.04 -5.03
N ALA A 558 9.42 22.73 -6.15
CA ALA A 558 9.49 24.18 -6.23
C ALA A 558 8.39 24.89 -5.43
N ALA A 559 7.24 24.25 -5.21
CA ALA A 559 6.14 24.88 -4.48
C ALA A 559 6.41 24.94 -2.96
N THR A 560 7.13 23.96 -2.41
CA THR A 560 7.53 23.95 -1.00
C THR A 560 8.97 24.37 -0.77
N GLY A 561 9.76 24.50 -1.84
CA GLY A 561 11.17 24.88 -1.80
C GLY A 561 12.08 23.79 -1.25
N ARG A 562 11.71 22.51 -1.43
CA ARG A 562 12.38 21.37 -0.78
C ARG A 562 12.82 20.31 -1.78
N PHE A 563 13.99 19.75 -1.54
CA PHE A 563 14.43 18.49 -2.10
C PHE A 563 13.72 17.33 -1.41
N VAL A 564 13.36 16.32 -2.18
CA VAL A 564 12.67 15.11 -1.73
C VAL A 564 13.51 13.93 -2.15
N ALA A 565 13.99 13.13 -1.20
CA ALA A 565 14.67 11.87 -1.47
C ALA A 565 13.76 10.70 -1.07
N THR A 566 13.63 9.73 -1.97
CA THR A 566 13.00 8.44 -1.67
C THR A 566 14.08 7.37 -1.65
N SER A 567 14.24 6.66 -0.55
CA SER A 567 15.21 5.56 -0.44
C SER A 567 14.52 4.23 -0.19
N LYS A 568 15.09 3.15 -0.75
CA LYS A 568 14.73 1.80 -0.36
C LYS A 568 15.33 1.52 1.01
N ALA A 569 14.53 1.00 1.93
CA ALA A 569 15.06 0.36 3.12
C ALA A 569 14.41 -1.00 3.35
N TRP A 570 15.09 -1.82 4.13
CA TRP A 570 14.54 -3.04 4.66
C TRP A 570 13.86 -2.73 5.98
N SER A 571 12.68 -3.28 6.19
CA SER A 571 12.19 -3.47 7.55
C SER A 571 13.10 -4.51 8.23
N PHE A 572 13.64 -4.19 9.42
CA PHE A 572 14.59 -5.07 10.13
C PHE A 572 13.97 -5.61 11.40
N THR A 573 14.39 -6.81 11.80
CA THR A 573 14.20 -7.39 13.14
C THR A 573 15.47 -7.34 14.00
N LYS A 574 15.36 -6.96 15.29
CA LYS A 574 16.33 -7.34 16.34
C LYS A 574 15.76 -8.52 17.12
N ASN A 575 16.63 -9.46 17.47
CA ASN A 575 16.40 -10.56 18.38
C ASN A 575 16.67 -10.15 19.85
N ASP A 576 16.08 -10.87 20.80
CA ASP A 576 15.96 -10.54 22.24
C ASP A 576 17.24 -10.47 23.00
N ALA A 577 18.26 -11.22 22.58
CA ALA A 577 19.54 -11.30 23.27
C ALA A 577 20.47 -10.11 22.95
N GLY A 578 19.95 -9.04 22.32
CA GLY A 578 20.75 -7.88 21.88
C GLY A 578 21.84 -8.20 20.84
N THR A 579 21.92 -9.45 20.37
CA THR A 579 22.95 -9.95 19.45
C THR A 579 22.39 -10.10 18.05
N SER A 580 22.51 -9.03 17.25
CA SER A 580 21.98 -8.88 15.90
C SER A 580 21.96 -10.16 15.03
N THR A 581 20.82 -10.86 14.99
CA THR A 581 20.48 -11.75 13.87
C THR A 581 19.49 -11.03 12.97
N TYR A 582 20.00 -10.58 11.82
CA TYR A 582 19.29 -9.78 10.82
C TYR A 582 18.21 -10.58 10.10
N LEU A 583 16.96 -10.54 10.57
CA LEU A 583 15.84 -11.07 9.81
C LEU A 583 15.36 -9.96 8.86
N ARG A 584 15.58 -10.15 7.56
CA ARG A 584 15.17 -9.20 6.52
C ARG A 584 13.67 -9.30 6.30
N ALA A 585 12.93 -8.23 6.60
CA ALA A 585 11.52 -8.13 6.29
C ALA A 585 11.32 -7.44 4.91
N ALA A 586 10.13 -6.92 4.58
CA ALA A 586 9.83 -6.36 3.25
C ALA A 586 10.69 -5.14 2.89
N ARG A 587 10.94 -4.93 1.58
CA ARG A 587 11.49 -3.67 1.06
C ARG A 587 10.39 -2.62 1.07
N THR A 588 10.68 -1.50 1.72
CA THR A 588 9.75 -0.37 1.88
C THR A 588 10.39 0.91 1.35
N VAL A 589 9.56 1.94 1.22
CA VAL A 589 9.98 3.26 0.73
C VAL A 589 10.02 4.23 1.89
N LEU A 590 11.17 4.89 2.03
CA LEU A 590 11.39 5.95 3.00
C LEU A 590 11.47 7.29 2.28
N VAL A 591 10.99 8.35 2.92
CA VAL A 591 11.12 9.74 2.49
C VAL A 591 11.97 10.53 3.48
N SER A 592 12.90 11.30 2.93
CA SER A 592 13.60 12.39 3.61
C SER A 592 13.50 13.66 2.78
N THR A 593 13.48 14.81 3.43
CA THR A 593 13.45 16.11 2.75
C THR A 593 14.60 16.99 3.19
N SER A 594 14.98 17.95 2.36
CA SER A 594 16.01 18.94 2.66
C SER A 594 15.68 20.27 1.98
N SER A 595 16.10 21.39 2.56
CA SER A 595 15.95 22.73 1.95
C SER A 595 17.25 23.29 1.35
N ASP A 596 18.37 22.63 1.63
CA ASP A 596 19.73 23.08 1.30
C ASP A 596 20.62 21.95 0.74
N PHE A 597 20.07 20.74 0.58
CA PHE A 597 20.75 19.51 0.18
C PHE A 597 21.86 19.02 1.14
N ARG A 598 22.08 19.73 2.26
CA ARG A 598 23.10 19.44 3.28
C ARG A 598 22.46 18.78 4.49
N THR A 599 21.39 19.38 4.99
CA THR A 599 20.68 18.95 6.18
C THR A 599 19.41 18.21 5.76
N TRP A 600 19.30 16.95 6.14
CA TRP A 600 18.18 16.09 5.76
C TRP A 600 17.35 15.70 6.98
N THR A 601 16.02 15.64 6.80
CA THR A 601 15.13 15.12 7.84
C THR A 601 15.38 13.64 8.09
N LYS A 602 15.13 13.18 9.32
CA LYS A 602 15.10 11.75 9.63
C LYS A 602 14.20 11.02 8.62
N PRO A 603 14.67 9.93 7.99
CA PRO A 603 13.85 9.16 7.07
C PRO A 603 12.58 8.62 7.73
N VAL A 604 11.45 8.75 7.04
CA VAL A 604 10.14 8.23 7.44
C VAL A 604 9.69 7.20 6.42
N GLN A 605 9.31 5.99 6.84
CA GLN A 605 8.69 5.03 5.93
C GLN A 605 7.31 5.55 5.51
N VAL A 606 7.05 5.66 4.22
CA VAL A 606 5.80 6.24 3.68
C VAL A 606 4.99 5.27 2.82
N HIS A 607 5.62 4.19 2.33
CA HIS A 607 4.91 3.24 1.48
C HIS A 607 5.54 1.85 1.50
N ALA A 608 4.71 0.84 1.27
CA ALA A 608 5.08 -0.56 1.16
C ALA A 608 4.09 -1.29 0.24
N ALA A 609 4.46 -2.49 -0.21
CA ALA A 609 3.52 -3.38 -0.90
C ALA A 609 2.43 -3.85 0.07
N ASP A 610 1.19 -3.97 -0.44
CA ASP A 610 0.02 -4.36 0.34
C ASP A 610 -0.49 -5.76 -0.07
N LEU A 611 -1.57 -6.23 0.58
CA LEU A 611 -2.14 -7.56 0.30
C LEU A 611 -2.61 -7.71 -1.16
N ARG A 612 -3.08 -6.64 -1.82
CA ARG A 612 -3.49 -6.71 -3.22
C ARG A 612 -2.31 -7.01 -4.13
N ASP A 613 -1.12 -6.54 -3.78
CA ASP A 613 0.11 -6.89 -4.51
C ASP A 613 0.45 -8.37 -4.31
N TYR A 614 0.34 -8.88 -3.08
CA TYR A 614 0.62 -10.28 -2.77
C TYR A 614 -0.38 -11.21 -3.47
N ASP A 615 -1.67 -10.88 -3.42
CA ASP A 615 -2.74 -11.62 -4.07
C ASP A 615 -2.55 -11.62 -5.60
N ALA A 616 -2.16 -10.48 -6.19
CA ALA A 616 -1.85 -10.41 -7.61
C ALA A 616 -0.67 -11.30 -8.00
N VAL A 617 0.40 -11.32 -7.20
CA VAL A 617 1.56 -12.19 -7.44
C VAL A 617 1.19 -13.66 -7.28
N ALA A 618 0.41 -14.00 -6.26
CA ALA A 618 -0.06 -15.36 -6.02
C ALA A 618 -0.97 -15.86 -7.15
N ALA A 619 -1.93 -15.03 -7.58
CA ALA A 619 -2.86 -15.34 -8.66
C ALA A 619 -2.17 -15.49 -10.02
N ALA A 620 -1.13 -14.69 -10.29
CA ALA A 620 -0.35 -14.77 -11.52
C ALA A 620 0.58 -15.99 -11.60
N ASN A 621 0.83 -16.68 -10.48
CA ASN A 621 1.77 -17.81 -10.40
C ASN A 621 1.13 -19.03 -9.72
N PRO A 622 0.04 -19.62 -10.26
CA PRO A 622 -0.56 -20.81 -9.69
C PRO A 622 0.34 -22.04 -9.96
N GLY A 623 0.69 -22.82 -8.93
CA GLY A 623 1.32 -24.14 -9.09
C GLY A 623 2.86 -24.24 -9.05
N THR A 624 3.62 -23.15 -8.98
CA THR A 624 5.07 -23.21 -8.71
C THR A 624 5.35 -23.26 -7.20
N GLY A 625 5.79 -24.41 -6.69
CA GLY A 625 6.32 -24.59 -5.31
C GLY A 625 5.27 -24.54 -4.19
N GLY A 626 5.14 -25.63 -3.43
CA GLY A 626 4.28 -25.70 -2.24
C GLY A 626 4.63 -24.66 -1.17
N ALA A 627 3.74 -24.49 -0.19
CA ALA A 627 3.93 -23.61 0.95
C ALA A 627 5.26 -23.92 1.70
N ILE A 628 6.34 -23.24 1.35
CA ILE A 628 7.62 -23.31 2.05
C ILE A 628 7.84 -21.95 2.69
N VAL A 629 7.45 -21.80 3.95
CA VAL A 629 7.94 -20.69 4.78
C VAL A 629 9.46 -20.73 4.73
N THR A 630 10.11 -19.73 4.15
CA THR A 630 11.56 -19.64 4.26
C THR A 630 11.91 -19.35 5.71
N SER A 631 13.19 -19.49 6.05
CA SER A 631 13.79 -19.32 7.37
C SER A 631 13.53 -17.98 8.10
N TYR A 632 12.70 -17.09 7.54
CA TYR A 632 12.46 -15.74 8.03
C TYR A 632 10.99 -15.27 7.99
N GLY A 633 10.01 -16.17 7.80
CA GLY A 633 8.59 -15.83 7.95
C GLY A 633 7.93 -15.05 6.82
N ARG A 634 8.56 -15.02 5.66
CA ARG A 634 7.96 -14.51 4.43
C ARG A 634 7.29 -15.62 3.63
N PRO A 635 6.09 -15.39 3.05
CA PRO A 635 5.60 -16.27 2.00
C PRO A 635 6.59 -16.30 0.82
N VAL A 636 6.80 -17.47 0.22
CA VAL A 636 7.66 -17.64 -0.99
C VAL A 636 7.25 -16.69 -2.12
N LYS A 637 5.95 -16.39 -2.19
CA LYS A 637 5.33 -15.49 -3.15
C LYS A 637 4.89 -14.22 -2.45
N SER A 638 5.48 -13.09 -2.82
CA SER A 638 5.29 -11.81 -2.15
C SER A 638 5.51 -10.67 -3.15
N ALA A 639 5.31 -9.44 -2.70
CA ALA A 639 5.67 -8.25 -3.43
C ALA A 639 6.50 -7.31 -2.54
N ASP A 640 7.29 -6.45 -3.18
CA ASP A 640 8.12 -5.45 -2.52
C ASP A 640 8.14 -4.17 -3.35
N LEU A 641 8.43 -3.03 -2.72
CA LEU A 641 8.72 -1.80 -3.46
C LEU A 641 10.24 -1.63 -3.54
N TYR A 642 10.81 -1.85 -4.72
CA TYR A 642 12.27 -1.84 -4.89
C TYR A 642 12.84 -0.42 -5.08
N LEU A 643 12.06 0.45 -5.69
CA LEU A 643 12.35 1.87 -5.92
C LEU A 643 11.01 2.57 -6.14
N MET A 644 10.89 3.83 -5.72
CA MET A 644 9.67 4.61 -5.95
C MET A 644 10.04 6.09 -6.08
N PRO A 645 10.47 6.55 -7.28
CA PRO A 645 10.76 7.95 -7.49
C PRO A 645 9.48 8.76 -7.36
N ALA A 646 9.57 9.89 -6.66
CA ALA A 646 8.44 10.76 -6.37
C ALA A 646 8.72 12.18 -6.91
N PHE A 647 7.71 12.78 -7.55
CA PHE A 647 7.82 14.05 -8.24
C PHE A 647 6.65 14.93 -7.86
N ARG A 648 6.89 16.24 -7.68
CA ARG A 648 5.79 17.19 -7.70
C ARG A 648 5.28 17.31 -9.14
N TYR A 649 3.97 17.12 -9.34
CA TYR A 649 3.34 17.20 -10.66
C TYR A 649 1.94 17.79 -10.52
N GLY A 650 1.73 18.99 -11.06
CA GLY A 650 0.48 19.73 -10.87
C GLY A 650 0.17 19.97 -9.38
N GLU A 651 -1.05 19.65 -8.98
CA GLU A 651 -1.57 19.86 -7.61
C GLU A 651 -1.31 18.68 -6.66
N GLN A 652 -0.48 17.73 -7.06
CA GLN A 652 -0.18 16.51 -6.31
C GLN A 652 1.28 16.05 -6.52
N TYR A 653 1.69 15.03 -5.77
CA TYR A 653 2.86 14.22 -6.07
C TYR A 653 2.44 13.01 -6.89
N LEU A 654 3.24 12.67 -7.88
CA LEU A 654 3.21 11.39 -8.56
C LEU A 654 4.40 10.56 -8.14
N ALA A 655 4.22 9.25 -8.03
CA ALA A 655 5.32 8.31 -7.88
C ALA A 655 5.20 7.12 -8.81
N VAL A 656 6.36 6.58 -9.18
CA VAL A 656 6.47 5.42 -10.07
C VAL A 656 7.11 4.25 -9.31
N PRO A 657 6.33 3.49 -8.51
CA PRO A 657 6.86 2.34 -7.80
C PRO A 657 7.30 1.24 -8.78
N SER A 658 8.52 0.74 -8.60
CA SER A 658 9.02 -0.50 -9.19
C SER A 658 8.62 -1.65 -8.28
N VAL A 659 7.48 -2.28 -8.60
CA VAL A 659 6.87 -3.35 -7.80
C VAL A 659 7.59 -4.66 -8.12
N PHE A 660 8.33 -5.19 -7.14
CA PHE A 660 9.06 -6.45 -7.25
C PHE A 660 8.14 -7.62 -6.89
N GLU A 661 7.66 -8.32 -7.91
CA GLU A 661 6.91 -9.57 -7.83
C GLU A 661 7.86 -10.73 -7.47
N ILE A 662 7.95 -11.06 -6.19
CA ILE A 662 8.81 -12.13 -5.68
C ILE A 662 8.10 -13.47 -5.87
N THR A 663 8.70 -14.35 -6.66
CA THR A 663 8.18 -15.70 -6.93
C THR A 663 8.93 -16.79 -6.18
N TYR A 664 10.12 -16.46 -5.68
CA TYR A 664 10.91 -17.32 -4.80
C TYR A 664 11.71 -16.45 -3.82
N ALA A 665 11.68 -16.84 -2.54
CA ALA A 665 12.54 -16.28 -1.51
C ALA A 665 13.49 -17.39 -1.00
N GLY A 666 14.77 -17.07 -0.77
CA GLY A 666 15.76 -18.02 -0.28
C GLY A 666 15.66 -18.31 1.22
N THR A 667 16.27 -19.41 1.68
CA THR A 667 16.39 -19.81 3.10
C THR A 667 17.66 -19.30 3.78
N ASP A 668 18.59 -18.70 3.05
CA ASP A 668 19.72 -17.96 3.59
C ASP A 668 19.68 -16.54 3.00
N VAL A 669 20.47 -15.64 3.58
CA VAL A 669 20.49 -14.16 3.45
C VAL A 669 20.49 -13.63 1.98
N TRP A 670 20.51 -14.50 0.97
CA TRP A 670 20.58 -14.21 -0.46
C TRP A 670 19.99 -15.36 -1.31
N PRO A 671 19.30 -15.10 -2.44
CA PRO A 671 18.59 -13.87 -2.84
C PRO A 671 17.09 -14.07 -3.23
N ASP A 672 16.29 -13.00 -3.17
CA ASP A 672 14.90 -13.00 -3.70
C ASP A 672 14.91 -13.03 -5.23
N VAL A 673 14.09 -13.93 -5.79
CA VAL A 673 13.94 -14.14 -7.23
C VAL A 673 12.55 -13.74 -7.68
N GLY A 674 12.50 -13.02 -8.79
CA GLY A 674 11.23 -12.57 -9.37
C GLY A 674 11.41 -11.46 -10.39
N ARG A 675 10.30 -10.81 -10.74
CA ARG A 675 10.24 -9.77 -11.77
C ARG A 675 9.84 -8.43 -11.19
N ALA A 676 10.08 -7.34 -11.90
CA ALA A 676 9.55 -6.03 -11.50
C ALA A 676 8.84 -5.32 -12.65
N HIS A 677 7.75 -4.63 -12.32
CA HIS A 677 7.02 -3.76 -13.23
C HIS A 677 6.85 -2.36 -12.63
N LEU A 678 6.64 -1.37 -13.51
CA LEU A 678 6.34 -0.01 -13.07
C LEU A 678 4.84 0.17 -12.83
N GLY A 679 4.50 0.64 -11.63
CA GLY A 679 3.16 1.10 -11.27
C GLY A 679 3.09 2.62 -11.20
N LEU A 680 1.94 3.14 -10.77
CA LEU A 680 1.73 4.57 -10.56
C LEU A 680 1.00 4.79 -9.24
N ALA A 681 1.46 5.75 -8.43
CA ALA A 681 0.85 6.19 -7.18
C ALA A 681 0.76 7.72 -7.14
N SER A 682 -0.10 8.26 -6.27
CA SER A 682 -0.16 9.69 -6.00
C SER A 682 -0.23 9.99 -4.51
N SER A 683 0.05 11.24 -4.16
CA SER A 683 -0.11 11.77 -2.82
C SER A 683 -0.35 13.28 -2.89
N THR A 684 -1.07 13.88 -1.95
CA THR A 684 -1.15 15.34 -1.83
C THR A 684 -0.12 15.92 -0.86
N ASN A 685 0.52 15.09 -0.04
CA ASN A 685 1.36 15.55 1.07
C ASN A 685 2.70 14.82 1.18
N LEU A 686 3.04 13.94 0.23
CA LEU A 686 4.27 13.13 0.17
C LEU A 686 4.35 11.94 1.15
N TYR A 687 3.52 11.91 2.19
CA TYR A 687 3.56 10.88 3.23
C TYR A 687 2.44 9.85 3.08
N ASP A 688 1.26 10.28 2.62
CA ASP A 688 0.09 9.43 2.41
C ASP A 688 -0.07 9.11 0.93
N TRP A 689 0.25 7.88 0.54
CA TRP A 689 0.25 7.45 -0.86
C TRP A 689 -1.00 6.65 -1.21
N SER A 690 -1.75 7.14 -2.20
CA SER A 690 -2.86 6.42 -2.83
C SER A 690 -2.38 5.68 -4.06
N ARG A 691 -2.79 4.41 -4.16
CA ARG A 691 -2.57 3.58 -5.33
C ARG A 691 -3.83 2.74 -5.49
N PRO A 692 -4.90 3.20 -6.16
CA PRO A 692 -6.13 2.41 -6.29
C PRO A 692 -6.09 1.46 -7.49
N ASN A 693 -5.36 1.82 -8.56
CA ASN A 693 -5.16 0.98 -9.73
C ASN A 693 -3.78 0.28 -9.67
N ARG A 694 -3.70 -0.99 -10.11
CA ARG A 694 -2.50 -1.83 -10.13
C ARG A 694 -2.04 -2.18 -11.54
N GLN A 695 -2.69 -1.60 -12.57
CA GLN A 695 -2.28 -1.77 -13.95
C GLN A 695 -0.85 -1.23 -14.16
N LYS A 696 -0.11 -1.90 -15.04
CA LYS A 696 1.28 -1.59 -15.33
C LYS A 696 1.35 -0.27 -16.11
N LEU A 697 2.14 0.67 -15.62
CA LEU A 697 2.38 1.97 -16.24
C LEU A 697 3.16 1.82 -17.56
N VAL A 698 4.08 0.87 -17.60
CA VAL A 698 4.81 0.47 -18.80
C VAL A 698 4.50 -1.00 -19.05
N THR A 699 4.04 -1.33 -20.26
CA THR A 699 3.78 -2.72 -20.63
C THR A 699 5.12 -3.44 -20.79
N PRO A 700 5.37 -4.52 -20.02
CA PRO A 700 6.57 -5.32 -20.22
C PRO A 700 6.61 -5.91 -21.63
N GLY A 701 7.80 -5.96 -22.22
CA GLY A 701 7.98 -6.63 -23.49
C GLY A 701 7.70 -8.14 -23.43
N ALA A 702 7.77 -8.80 -24.58
CA ALA A 702 7.57 -10.24 -24.67
C ALA A 702 8.65 -11.00 -23.87
N LEU A 703 8.38 -12.24 -23.47
CA LEU A 703 9.38 -13.10 -22.84
C LEU A 703 10.71 -13.04 -23.61
N ALA A 704 11.82 -12.93 -22.88
CA ALA A 704 13.17 -12.83 -23.41
C ALA A 704 13.56 -11.49 -24.08
N THR A 705 12.68 -10.47 -24.13
CA THR A 705 13.11 -9.09 -24.46
C THR A 705 13.77 -8.42 -23.26
N TRP A 706 14.58 -7.39 -23.51
CA TRP A 706 15.38 -6.70 -22.48
C TRP A 706 14.54 -6.08 -21.35
N ASP A 707 13.25 -5.84 -21.57
CA ASP A 707 12.34 -5.17 -20.64
C ASP A 707 11.21 -6.06 -20.09
N TRP A 708 11.30 -7.38 -20.28
CA TRP A 708 10.36 -8.34 -19.72
C TRP A 708 10.53 -8.55 -18.20
N GLY A 709 11.78 -8.62 -17.76
CA GLY A 709 12.15 -9.20 -16.48
C GLY A 709 12.02 -8.27 -15.30
N PHE A 710 12.77 -7.16 -15.30
CA PHE A 710 12.86 -6.32 -14.09
C PHE A 710 12.99 -4.83 -14.43
N GLN A 711 11.87 -4.13 -14.38
CA GLN A 711 11.80 -2.70 -14.71
C GLN A 711 12.08 -1.83 -13.48
N LEU A 712 12.89 -0.79 -13.68
CA LEU A 712 13.22 0.24 -12.69
C LEU A 712 13.03 1.63 -13.32
N ALA A 713 12.20 2.46 -12.68
CA ALA A 713 11.95 3.82 -13.13
C ALA A 713 13.19 4.71 -13.00
N ALA A 714 13.44 5.58 -13.97
CA ALA A 714 14.38 6.67 -13.79
C ALA A 714 13.92 7.62 -12.69
N THR A 715 14.87 8.36 -12.14
CA THR A 715 14.68 9.20 -10.95
C THR A 715 14.07 10.56 -11.27
N GLN A 716 13.62 10.82 -12.50
CA GLN A 716 12.98 12.07 -12.96
C GLN A 716 11.86 11.78 -13.97
N LEU A 717 10.82 12.61 -13.92
CA LEU A 717 9.73 12.68 -14.89
C LEU A 717 9.82 14.03 -15.63
N LEU A 718 9.93 14.01 -16.95
CA LEU A 718 10.22 15.22 -17.74
C LEU A 718 8.99 15.72 -18.46
N THR A 719 8.58 16.96 -18.22
CA THR A 719 7.57 17.63 -19.07
C THR A 719 8.27 18.29 -20.26
N VAL A 720 7.99 17.86 -21.47
CA VAL A 720 8.61 18.33 -22.72
C VAL A 720 7.52 18.80 -23.68
N GLY A 721 7.28 20.11 -23.74
CA GLY A 721 6.14 20.66 -24.48
C GLY A 721 4.82 20.09 -23.97
N ASP A 722 4.06 19.47 -24.87
CA ASP A 722 2.76 18.84 -24.57
C ASP A 722 2.88 17.33 -24.25
N GLU A 723 4.10 16.84 -24.03
CA GLU A 723 4.38 15.47 -23.64
C GLU A 723 4.99 15.38 -22.24
N VAL A 724 4.86 14.20 -21.64
CA VAL A 724 5.63 13.81 -20.47
C VAL A 724 6.42 12.56 -20.78
N TRP A 725 7.71 12.57 -20.46
CA TRP A 725 8.64 11.48 -20.72
C TRP A 725 9.09 10.85 -19.40
N LEU A 726 9.11 9.51 -19.39
CA LEU A 726 9.78 8.73 -18.36
C LEU A 726 10.82 7.84 -19.02
N TYR A 727 12.06 7.96 -18.55
CA TYR A 727 13.06 6.94 -18.83
C TYR A 727 12.90 5.82 -17.82
N TYR A 728 13.21 4.60 -18.24
CA TYR A 728 13.28 3.46 -17.35
C TYR A 728 14.40 2.56 -17.82
N GLY A 729 14.96 1.78 -16.92
CA GLY A 729 15.85 0.71 -17.32
C GLY A 729 15.28 -0.63 -16.92
N ALA A 730 15.69 -1.66 -17.63
CA ALA A 730 15.26 -3.01 -17.36
C ALA A 730 16.29 -4.02 -17.81
N PHE A 731 16.18 -5.25 -17.31
CA PHE A 731 16.91 -6.40 -17.83
C PHE A 731 15.97 -7.55 -18.15
N LYS A 732 16.44 -8.41 -19.06
CA LYS A 732 15.66 -9.47 -19.68
C LYS A 732 15.08 -10.44 -18.66
N GLY A 733 15.90 -10.99 -17.77
CA GLY A 733 15.52 -12.09 -16.88
C GLY A 733 14.99 -11.70 -15.50
N LYS A 734 14.81 -12.68 -14.63
CA LYS A 734 14.37 -12.47 -13.25
C LYS A 734 15.53 -11.97 -12.40
N HIS A 735 15.25 -11.09 -11.45
CA HIS A 735 16.22 -10.68 -10.44
C HIS A 735 16.81 -11.91 -9.74
N SER A 736 18.12 -11.92 -9.54
CA SER A 736 18.87 -13.00 -8.90
C SER A 736 18.90 -14.37 -9.59
N CYS A 737 18.49 -14.50 -10.85
CA CYS A 737 18.82 -15.66 -11.68
C CYS A 737 20.18 -15.46 -12.40
N PRO A 738 21.19 -16.31 -12.17
CA PRO A 738 22.51 -16.17 -12.80
C PRO A 738 22.51 -16.54 -14.29
N GLU A 739 23.37 -15.90 -15.09
CA GLU A 739 23.45 -16.07 -16.55
C GLU A 739 23.96 -17.45 -17.00
N SER A 740 24.66 -18.19 -16.14
CA SER A 740 25.35 -19.44 -16.50
C SER A 740 24.87 -20.69 -15.76
N ALA A 741 23.84 -20.59 -14.92
CA ALA A 741 23.37 -21.72 -14.12
C ALA A 741 21.84 -21.83 -14.13
N SER A 742 21.35 -23.03 -14.45
CA SER A 742 19.95 -23.37 -14.18
C SER A 742 19.78 -23.63 -12.69
N GLU A 743 18.88 -22.87 -12.06
CA GLU A 743 18.47 -23.06 -10.66
C GLU A 743 16.95 -23.32 -10.66
N PRO A 744 16.50 -24.49 -11.17
CA PRO A 744 15.09 -24.80 -11.34
C PRO A 744 14.30 -24.76 -10.03
N GLU A 745 14.95 -25.02 -8.89
CA GLU A 745 14.39 -24.90 -7.55
C GLU A 745 13.99 -23.46 -7.18
N LYS A 746 14.64 -22.47 -7.78
CA LYS A 746 14.30 -21.04 -7.64
C LYS A 746 13.38 -20.55 -8.77
N GLY A 747 13.02 -21.43 -9.69
CA GLY A 747 12.30 -21.08 -10.91
C GLY A 747 13.16 -20.30 -11.91
N CYS A 748 14.49 -20.47 -11.90
CA CYS A 748 15.41 -19.88 -12.86
C CYS A 748 15.73 -20.86 -13.99
N GLN A 749 15.35 -20.51 -15.22
CA GLN A 749 15.70 -21.26 -16.42
C GLN A 749 16.87 -20.63 -17.17
N ASN A 750 17.93 -21.40 -17.41
CA ASN A 750 19.11 -20.97 -18.16
C ASN A 750 18.73 -20.49 -19.58
N GLY A 751 19.28 -19.35 -20.01
CA GLY A 751 19.01 -18.71 -21.30
C GLY A 751 17.63 -18.05 -21.45
N VAL A 752 16.75 -18.16 -20.44
CA VAL A 752 15.40 -17.57 -20.43
C VAL A 752 15.27 -16.52 -19.33
N ASP A 753 15.65 -16.86 -18.09
CA ASP A 753 15.53 -16.00 -16.90
C ASP A 753 16.86 -15.33 -16.50
N ASP A 754 17.90 -15.43 -17.33
CA ASP A 754 19.23 -14.88 -17.10
C ASP A 754 19.22 -13.36 -16.87
N GLN A 755 19.85 -12.92 -15.77
CA GLN A 755 20.15 -11.50 -15.55
C GLN A 755 21.17 -11.03 -16.58
N GLY A 756 20.68 -10.53 -17.71
CA GLY A 756 21.50 -10.05 -18.81
C GLY A 756 20.75 -9.07 -19.71
N ASN A 757 21.50 -8.45 -20.63
CA ASN A 757 20.98 -7.51 -21.64
C ASN A 757 20.18 -6.36 -21.02
N ALA A 758 20.75 -5.66 -20.03
CA ALA A 758 20.08 -4.49 -19.48
C ALA A 758 20.12 -3.36 -20.51
N GLN A 759 19.02 -2.61 -20.61
CA GLN A 759 18.94 -1.44 -21.48
C GLN A 759 18.15 -0.33 -20.80
N THR A 760 18.13 0.83 -21.44
CA THR A 760 17.31 1.98 -21.07
C THR A 760 16.30 2.23 -22.16
N GLY A 761 15.03 2.35 -21.78
CA GLY A 761 13.94 2.74 -22.64
C GLY A 761 13.40 4.09 -22.24
N ARG A 762 12.58 4.65 -23.14
CA ARG A 762 11.81 5.85 -22.90
C ARG A 762 10.38 5.60 -23.30
N VAL A 763 9.46 6.07 -22.46
CA VAL A 763 8.03 6.09 -22.75
C VAL A 763 7.52 7.52 -22.65
N THR A 764 6.52 7.84 -23.47
CA THR A 764 5.88 9.15 -23.51
C THR A 764 4.37 9.04 -23.29
N TRP A 765 3.82 10.10 -22.71
CA TRP A 765 2.40 10.37 -22.63
C TRP A 765 2.13 11.75 -23.19
N GLN A 766 0.93 11.95 -23.72
CA GLN A 766 0.39 13.31 -23.75
C GLN A 766 0.30 13.84 -22.31
N LYS A 767 0.63 15.12 -22.14
CA LYS A 767 0.63 15.77 -20.83
C LYS A 767 -0.68 15.54 -20.09
N ASP A 768 -0.57 15.24 -18.80
CA ASP A 768 -1.70 15.04 -17.86
C ASP A 768 -2.58 13.80 -18.14
N ARG A 769 -2.19 12.88 -19.02
CA ARG A 769 -2.99 11.70 -19.40
C ARG A 769 -2.41 10.35 -18.94
N PHE A 770 -2.14 10.22 -17.64
CA PHE A 770 -1.61 8.97 -17.05
C PHE A 770 -2.70 7.95 -16.70
N VAL A 771 -3.87 8.43 -16.27
CA VAL A 771 -5.01 7.61 -15.84
C VAL A 771 -6.28 8.26 -16.35
N ALA A 772 -7.20 7.46 -16.86
CA ALA A 772 -8.54 7.89 -17.25
C ALA A 772 -9.58 7.34 -16.29
N PHE A 773 -10.61 8.13 -15.99
CA PHE A 773 -11.93 7.60 -15.72
C PHE A 773 -12.63 7.31 -17.06
N ARG A 774 -12.87 6.03 -17.34
CA ARG A 774 -13.48 5.54 -18.57
C ARG A 774 -14.94 5.20 -18.36
N ALA A 775 -15.81 5.81 -19.16
CA ALA A 775 -17.23 5.47 -19.25
C ALA A 775 -17.51 4.64 -20.51
N ALA A 776 -18.23 3.53 -20.36
CA ALA A 776 -18.75 2.77 -21.50
C ALA A 776 -19.96 3.51 -22.14
N ALA A 777 -20.63 2.90 -23.13
CA ALA A 777 -21.83 3.48 -23.76
C ALA A 777 -22.99 3.75 -22.77
N GLY A 778 -22.94 3.12 -21.59
CA GLY A 778 -23.83 3.41 -20.47
C GLY A 778 -23.50 4.70 -19.72
N GLY A 779 -22.46 5.45 -20.07
CA GLY A 779 -22.05 6.67 -19.37
C GLY A 779 -21.70 6.46 -17.90
N GLY A 780 -21.35 7.55 -17.23
CA GLY A 780 -21.02 7.56 -15.83
C GLY A 780 -20.72 8.96 -15.31
N THR A 781 -20.45 9.05 -14.01
CA THR A 781 -20.07 10.31 -13.36
C THR A 781 -18.89 10.14 -12.43
N VAL A 782 -18.13 11.20 -12.21
CA VAL A 782 -17.16 11.32 -11.12
C VAL A 782 -17.38 12.64 -10.41
N THR A 783 -17.46 12.61 -9.08
CA THR A 783 -17.62 13.78 -8.23
C THR A 783 -16.36 13.98 -7.40
N THR A 784 -15.83 15.20 -7.42
CA THR A 784 -14.68 15.56 -6.58
C THR A 784 -15.11 15.76 -5.15
N ARG A 785 -14.16 15.64 -4.23
CA ARG A 785 -14.30 16.29 -2.92
C ARG A 785 -14.35 17.80 -3.07
N THR A 786 -14.72 18.43 -1.98
CA THR A 786 -14.73 19.87 -1.77
C THR A 786 -13.41 20.54 -2.21
N LEU A 787 -13.46 21.37 -3.25
CA LEU A 787 -12.35 22.17 -3.76
C LEU A 787 -12.52 23.64 -3.35
N ALA A 788 -11.41 24.27 -2.99
CA ALA A 788 -11.33 25.70 -2.71
C ALA A 788 -10.29 26.33 -3.66
N PRO A 789 -10.71 26.82 -4.84
CA PRO A 789 -9.80 27.50 -5.76
C PRO A 789 -9.14 28.71 -5.11
N GLN A 790 -7.85 28.91 -5.40
CA GLN A 790 -7.15 30.12 -4.97
C GLN A 790 -7.75 31.39 -5.63
N PRO A 791 -7.62 32.57 -5.00
CA PRO A 791 -8.09 33.82 -5.60
C PRO A 791 -7.51 34.03 -7.00
N GLY A 792 -8.38 34.29 -7.98
CA GLY A 792 -8.01 34.45 -9.39
C GLY A 792 -8.07 33.17 -10.22
N GLY A 793 -8.12 32.00 -9.58
CA GLY A 793 -8.37 30.73 -10.27
C GLY A 793 -9.86 30.48 -10.44
N ASP A 794 -10.44 30.97 -11.53
CA ASP A 794 -11.87 30.83 -11.81
C ASP A 794 -12.17 30.09 -13.13
N GLN A 795 -11.16 29.74 -13.94
CA GLN A 795 -11.39 29.03 -15.20
C GLN A 795 -11.12 27.54 -15.05
N LEU A 796 -12.16 26.72 -15.25
CA LEU A 796 -12.03 25.27 -15.28
C LEU A 796 -11.63 24.79 -16.67
N ARG A 797 -10.57 23.99 -16.75
CA ARG A 797 -10.12 23.30 -17.97
C ARG A 797 -10.08 21.79 -17.75
N VAL A 798 -10.29 21.01 -18.82
CA VAL A 798 -10.31 19.54 -18.78
C VAL A 798 -9.57 18.90 -19.94
N ASP A 799 -9.01 17.71 -19.68
CA ASP A 799 -8.48 16.80 -20.69
C ASP A 799 -9.39 15.58 -20.81
N ALA A 800 -9.87 15.30 -22.01
CA ALA A 800 -10.79 14.19 -22.26
C ALA A 800 -10.69 13.69 -23.71
N ALA A 801 -10.97 12.40 -23.90
CA ALA A 801 -11.17 11.79 -25.21
C ALA A 801 -12.52 11.08 -25.22
N THR A 802 -13.57 11.78 -25.67
CA THR A 802 -14.95 11.29 -25.52
C THR A 802 -15.37 10.31 -26.62
N GLY A 803 -14.62 10.21 -27.72
CA GLY A 803 -15.05 9.46 -28.90
C GLY A 803 -16.38 10.01 -29.45
N SER A 804 -17.40 9.15 -29.56
CA SER A 804 -18.78 9.57 -29.90
C SER A 804 -19.59 10.06 -28.69
N GLY A 805 -19.03 9.93 -27.49
CA GLY A 805 -19.62 10.38 -26.24
C GLY A 805 -19.47 11.89 -26.02
N ILE A 806 -20.03 12.35 -24.92
CA ILE A 806 -20.08 13.75 -24.55
C ILE A 806 -19.75 13.90 -23.08
N LEU A 807 -18.88 14.86 -22.77
CA LEU A 807 -18.58 15.29 -21.41
C LEU A 807 -19.35 16.59 -21.09
N ARG A 808 -19.94 16.65 -19.90
CA ARG A 808 -20.49 17.84 -19.25
C ARG A 808 -19.96 17.92 -17.83
N ILE A 809 -19.86 19.13 -17.30
CA ILE A 809 -19.41 19.34 -15.93
C ILE A 809 -20.46 20.18 -15.21
N GLU A 810 -20.91 19.69 -14.07
CA GLU A 810 -21.80 20.37 -13.14
C GLU A 810 -21.01 20.87 -11.93
N VAL A 811 -21.29 22.08 -11.46
CA VAL A 811 -20.75 22.60 -10.19
C VAL A 811 -21.76 22.34 -9.08
N LEU A 812 -21.29 21.77 -7.98
CA LEU A 812 -22.06 21.57 -6.76
C LEU A 812 -21.55 22.50 -5.66
N ASP A 813 -22.44 22.88 -4.74
CA ASP A 813 -22.06 23.52 -3.49
C ASP A 813 -21.36 22.52 -2.53
N ALA A 814 -20.95 23.00 -1.36
CA ALA A 814 -20.28 22.17 -0.35
C ALA A 814 -21.16 21.00 0.14
N ASP A 815 -22.50 21.17 0.11
CA ASP A 815 -23.51 20.19 0.50
C ASP A 815 -23.89 19.20 -0.62
N GLY A 816 -23.32 19.38 -1.81
CA GLY A 816 -23.53 18.50 -2.97
C GLY A 816 -24.77 18.85 -3.81
N ASN A 817 -25.38 20.02 -3.60
CA ASN A 817 -26.51 20.47 -4.42
C ASN A 817 -25.99 21.19 -5.69
N PRO A 818 -26.62 20.97 -6.87
CA PRO A 818 -26.28 21.71 -8.08
C PRO A 818 -26.43 23.21 -7.92
N VAL A 819 -25.41 23.96 -8.33
CA VAL A 819 -25.45 25.43 -8.34
C VAL A 819 -26.25 25.90 -9.56
N PRO A 820 -27.32 26.72 -9.39
CA PRO A 820 -28.12 27.22 -10.50
C PRO A 820 -27.28 27.98 -11.54
N GLY A 821 -27.47 27.67 -12.83
CA GLY A 821 -26.67 28.23 -13.93
C GLY A 821 -25.35 27.51 -14.19
N TYR A 822 -25.01 26.51 -13.35
CA TYR A 822 -23.82 25.66 -13.49
C TYR A 822 -24.19 24.17 -13.53
N THR A 823 -25.43 23.84 -13.88
CA THR A 823 -25.90 22.45 -13.94
C THR A 823 -25.32 21.75 -15.17
N ALA A 824 -25.39 20.42 -15.21
CA ALA A 824 -25.00 19.66 -16.40
C ALA A 824 -25.83 20.07 -17.64
N ALA A 825 -27.07 20.50 -17.47
CA ALA A 825 -27.92 20.97 -18.57
C ALA A 825 -27.48 22.34 -19.11
N ASP A 826 -26.92 23.19 -18.25
CA ASP A 826 -26.37 24.50 -18.63
C ASP A 826 -24.98 24.38 -19.28
N ALA A 827 -24.26 23.29 -18.99
CA ALA A 827 -22.90 23.06 -19.46
C ALA A 827 -22.83 22.81 -20.98
N THR A 828 -21.92 23.52 -21.64
CA THR A 828 -21.62 23.31 -23.06
C THR A 828 -21.01 21.91 -23.26
N PRO A 829 -21.55 21.09 -24.20
CA PRO A 829 -21.02 19.77 -24.53
C PRO A 829 -19.53 19.82 -24.92
N ILE A 830 -18.71 18.97 -24.32
CA ILE A 830 -17.34 18.72 -24.78
C ILE A 830 -17.31 17.37 -25.51
N GLN A 831 -16.77 17.39 -26.74
CA GLN A 831 -16.69 16.23 -27.63
C GLN A 831 -15.30 16.14 -28.27
N GLY A 832 -14.90 14.91 -28.64
CA GLY A 832 -13.65 14.62 -29.32
C GLY A 832 -12.50 14.39 -28.35
N ASP A 833 -11.28 14.44 -28.89
CA ASP A 833 -10.03 14.39 -28.14
C ASP A 833 -9.55 15.83 -27.90
N VAL A 834 -9.58 16.27 -26.63
CA VAL A 834 -9.30 17.66 -26.24
C VAL A 834 -8.32 17.73 -25.07
N THR A 835 -7.41 18.70 -25.14
CA THR A 835 -6.45 19.04 -24.08
C THR A 835 -6.66 20.49 -23.67
N GLY A 836 -6.76 20.74 -22.37
CA GLY A 836 -6.94 22.06 -21.77
C GLY A 836 -8.23 22.75 -22.19
N ARG A 837 -9.31 22.00 -22.48
CA ARG A 837 -10.57 22.58 -22.96
C ARG A 837 -11.21 23.40 -21.86
N LEU A 838 -11.38 24.70 -22.09
CA LEU A 838 -12.14 25.59 -21.23
C LEU A 838 -13.60 25.12 -21.13
N VAL A 839 -14.07 24.93 -19.91
CA VAL A 839 -15.46 24.58 -19.61
C VAL A 839 -16.31 25.86 -19.61
N SER A 840 -17.55 25.76 -20.10
CA SER A 840 -18.50 26.87 -20.09
C SER A 840 -19.92 26.39 -19.79
N TRP A 841 -20.72 27.27 -19.20
CA TRP A 841 -22.14 27.10 -18.96
C TRP A 841 -22.88 28.22 -19.70
N GLY A 842 -23.35 27.92 -20.91
CA GLY A 842 -23.79 28.94 -21.87
C GLY A 842 -22.69 29.95 -22.17
N SER A 843 -22.87 31.21 -21.76
CA SER A 843 -21.87 32.28 -21.94
C SER A 843 -20.89 32.42 -20.77
N THR A 844 -21.14 31.73 -19.65
CA THR A 844 -20.33 31.82 -18.43
C THR A 844 -19.13 30.87 -18.54
N THR A 845 -17.93 31.37 -18.25
CA THR A 845 -16.67 30.60 -18.30
C THR A 845 -15.92 30.60 -16.96
N THR A 846 -16.45 31.28 -15.96
CA THR A 846 -15.87 31.43 -14.62
C THR A 846 -16.65 30.63 -13.59
N LEU A 847 -15.96 29.94 -12.68
CA LEU A 847 -16.53 29.22 -11.55
C LEU A 847 -17.17 30.19 -10.54
N PRO A 848 -18.17 29.72 -9.77
CA PRO A 848 -18.71 30.50 -8.67
C PRO A 848 -17.67 30.65 -7.55
N SER A 849 -17.75 31.74 -6.80
CA SER A 849 -16.82 32.00 -5.70
C SER A 849 -17.01 31.02 -4.55
N GLY A 850 -15.91 30.69 -3.88
CA GLY A 850 -15.91 29.91 -2.64
C GLY A 850 -15.67 28.44 -2.89
N THR A 851 -16.21 27.63 -1.98
CA THR A 851 -15.95 26.21 -1.92
C THR A 851 -16.95 25.45 -2.79
N ILE A 852 -16.44 24.62 -3.71
CA ILE A 852 -17.24 23.93 -4.72
C ILE A 852 -16.95 22.43 -4.76
N ARG A 853 -17.77 21.65 -5.46
CA ARG A 853 -17.39 20.33 -5.99
C ARG A 853 -17.65 20.31 -7.48
N LEU A 854 -16.94 19.46 -8.21
CA LEU A 854 -17.15 19.24 -9.63
C LEU A 854 -17.73 17.85 -9.84
N ARG A 855 -18.86 17.75 -10.54
CA ARG A 855 -19.40 16.50 -11.04
C ARG A 855 -19.22 16.44 -12.55
N PHE A 856 -18.35 15.55 -12.98
CA PHE A 856 -18.14 15.26 -14.40
C PHE A 856 -19.15 14.20 -14.84
N VAL A 857 -19.88 14.47 -15.92
CA VAL A 857 -20.89 13.58 -16.49
C VAL A 857 -20.45 13.21 -17.90
N LEU A 858 -20.06 11.95 -18.09
CA LEU A 858 -19.49 11.45 -19.34
C LEU A 858 -20.40 10.37 -19.92
N SER A 859 -20.88 10.52 -21.16
CA SER A 859 -21.77 9.52 -21.77
C SER A 859 -21.02 8.32 -22.34
N ALA A 860 -19.76 8.50 -22.76
CA ALA A 860 -18.80 7.47 -23.17
C ALA A 860 -17.42 8.13 -23.35
N GLY A 861 -16.36 7.32 -23.27
CA GLY A 861 -14.98 7.76 -23.51
C GLY A 861 -14.17 7.91 -22.22
N ASP A 862 -13.11 8.72 -22.28
CA ASP A 862 -12.11 8.87 -21.23
C ASP A 862 -12.02 10.32 -20.74
N LEU A 863 -11.99 10.49 -19.41
CA LEU A 863 -11.68 11.75 -18.73
C LEU A 863 -10.34 11.59 -17.99
N TYR A 864 -9.35 12.43 -18.29
CA TYR A 864 -7.97 12.25 -17.83
C TYR A 864 -7.55 13.18 -16.67
N SER A 865 -7.91 14.47 -16.76
CA SER A 865 -7.47 15.49 -15.80
C SER A 865 -8.39 16.71 -15.81
N TYR A 866 -8.21 17.58 -14.81
CA TYR A 866 -8.76 18.94 -14.82
C TYR A 866 -7.79 19.94 -14.16
N SER A 867 -7.94 21.23 -14.47
CA SER A 867 -7.21 22.32 -13.79
C SER A 867 -8.12 23.52 -13.57
N ILE A 868 -7.81 24.33 -12.55
CA ILE A 868 -8.52 25.57 -12.24
C ILE A 868 -7.50 26.70 -12.22
N SER A 869 -7.53 27.57 -13.23
CA SER A 869 -6.49 28.58 -13.48
C SER A 869 -7.01 30.00 -13.48
#